data_AF-A0A7C5BN34-F1
#
_entry.id   AF-A0A7C5BN34-F1
#
_cell.length_a   1.000
_cell.length_b   1.000
_cell.length_c   1.000
_cell.angle_alpha   90.00
_cell.angle_beta   90.00
_cell.angle_gamma   90.00
#
_symmetry.space_group_name_H-M   'P 1'
#
loop_
_entity.id
_entity.type
_entity.pdbx_description
1 polymer ?
#
loop_
_entity_poly.entity_id
_entity_poly.type
_entity_poly.pdbx_seq_one_letter_code
_entity_poly.pdbx_strand_id
1 'polypeptide(L)'
;MLNRSKIIITAVLIIGLMVSANSATKPALFSATKIAVVDHPDTSIPNKFYAGNRDPLLPSPLIRLPFGSIWPEDWLRKQLEMEADGFTGHLTEISPYCNVKENAWLNPNGIGPNWWEEVPYWFRGFMALGCVLHDPKIIAEAKPWVENMIASQTEFGYFGTQGNLFAPIHPAVPTNILTTPEGKPGLLGEYYEDRDFKTLKATRIDPLIDFDWGGKSPIEGIPGNDFTVRWIGNITVGKTGDYTFSLYTDDGGRLWVNGNKLIDNWSVQSPITISAKPIHLEAGKPYPLKIEYFQASGGSEIRLGWKMPGAVYTPRAGNPDLMPNMSMMFALRAYYEYTGDKRILDLLTKYFHWELSIPDNKFFSGGWQFPRNGDNLDSVYWLYNRTGDPKLLELGNKLMRTGARWMGHVNGGHNVDFSQGFRKPAQYYIQAKDPKYLEATETNYNDMYDVYGQVPGGMFGGDEFARPGHTDPQQAIETCGVVEMMLSQEILLGITGDLKWADRLEDVAFNTLPATMTADMKALRYLTSPNQCNSDKRSKSPILADGGPMQWMNPYEHRCCQHNSGMGWPYFAQSTWYATPGNGLAAIIYSPSKVVAKVGDGTQISITEKTHYPFDGRVEFVVATPKSVNFPLYLRIPGWCQKPRFILNGKPLTAAAKPKSFVAITRKWANGDKLVVDFPMEIRIRTWAKNKNSISVDRGPLTYSIKIAENYIRSGGTDKWPAWEIFPASPWNYGLIINKDNPAESFEVVKKGWPSDNAPFFWNKSPIELKVKAKRIPNWKENHWGLIDALQPSPVKSDQPVETISMIPMGAGRLRVSAIPVIGEGPDAHPWPEPEEPLASFMQSFNDYEAMFDGKLPKDSADRQTPHFTWWAWENFGTVQWVRAKFPKPKEVSAVEVYWYDEMADGSNGDVTLPEWWKLYYKTENEWKEVTNPSGYTIEDNKFNKVTFDPVYTSELKIEVKCRPGKVAGIHEWKID
;
A
#
# COMPACT_ATOMS: atom_id res chain seq x y z
N MET A 1 16.06 -87.69 19.35
CA MET A 1 14.64 -87.43 19.05
C MET A 1 14.63 -86.50 17.85
N LEU A 2 14.52 -87.06 16.64
CA LEU A 2 13.30 -87.13 15.80
C LEU A 2 13.11 -85.81 15.03
N ASN A 3 13.04 -85.73 13.69
CA ASN A 3 13.00 -86.73 12.64
C ASN A 3 13.14 -85.99 11.27
N ARG A 4 13.99 -86.52 10.36
CA ARG A 4 13.69 -86.81 8.92
C ARG A 4 13.15 -85.70 7.97
N SER A 5 13.63 -85.46 6.74
CA SER A 5 14.23 -86.34 5.72
C SER A 5 14.78 -85.60 4.47
N LYS A 6 15.91 -86.11 3.94
CA LYS A 6 16.28 -86.46 2.53
C LYS A 6 16.21 -85.37 1.41
N ILE A 7 17.32 -84.95 0.78
CA ILE A 7 18.21 -85.58 -0.27
C ILE A 7 17.43 -85.88 -1.57
N ILE A 8 17.77 -85.33 -2.75
CA ILE A 8 18.67 -85.85 -3.84
C ILE A 8 18.88 -84.70 -4.87
N ILE A 9 20.09 -84.15 -5.09
CA ILE A 9 21.08 -84.38 -6.19
C ILE A 9 20.54 -84.28 -7.63
N THR A 10 21.11 -83.41 -8.47
CA THR A 10 21.82 -83.77 -9.73
C THR A 10 22.48 -82.53 -10.35
N ALA A 11 23.80 -82.60 -10.53
CA ALA A 11 24.60 -81.70 -11.36
C ALA A 11 24.89 -82.39 -12.70
N VAL A 12 24.82 -81.65 -13.81
CA VAL A 12 25.40 -82.05 -15.11
C VAL A 12 26.14 -80.85 -15.70
N LEU A 13 27.40 -81.08 -16.02
CA LEU A 13 28.35 -80.20 -16.68
C LEU A 13 28.39 -80.58 -18.17
N ILE A 14 28.26 -79.62 -19.10
CA ILE A 14 28.69 -79.80 -20.51
C ILE A 14 29.44 -78.54 -20.97
N ILE A 15 30.57 -78.82 -21.62
CA ILE A 15 31.62 -77.94 -22.13
C ILE A 15 31.25 -77.36 -23.51
N GLY A 16 31.68 -76.11 -23.76
CA GLY A 16 32.30 -75.73 -25.04
C GLY A 16 31.46 -74.87 -26.01
N LEU A 17 31.89 -73.61 -26.21
CA LEU A 17 32.44 -73.15 -27.50
C LEU A 17 32.82 -71.67 -27.42
N MET A 18 34.10 -71.38 -27.68
CA MET A 18 34.59 -70.04 -28.02
C MET A 18 34.02 -69.63 -29.38
N VAL A 19 33.38 -68.47 -29.43
CA VAL A 19 33.24 -67.68 -30.66
C VAL A 19 33.70 -66.26 -30.34
N SER A 20 34.81 -65.88 -30.97
CA SER A 20 35.28 -64.51 -31.07
C SER A 20 34.29 -63.69 -31.91
N ALA A 21 33.72 -62.63 -31.34
CA ALA A 21 33.06 -61.57 -32.09
C ALA A 21 33.57 -60.20 -31.62
N ASN A 22 34.10 -59.47 -32.59
CA ASN A 22 34.66 -58.12 -32.51
C ASN A 22 33.69 -57.09 -31.90
N SER A 23 34.30 -56.16 -31.14
CA SER A 23 33.91 -54.76 -30.93
C SER A 23 32.42 -54.42 -31.08
N ALA A 24 31.65 -54.63 -30.02
CA ALA A 24 30.44 -53.86 -29.77
C ALA A 24 30.76 -52.79 -28.72
N THR A 25 30.74 -51.54 -29.14
CA THR A 25 30.69 -50.35 -28.28
C THR A 25 29.70 -50.58 -27.14
N LYS A 26 30.17 -50.50 -25.90
CA LYS A 26 29.30 -50.42 -24.70
C LYS A 26 28.22 -49.36 -24.98
N PRO A 27 26.93 -49.66 -24.81
CA PRO A 27 25.93 -48.60 -24.76
C PRO A 27 26.36 -47.67 -23.63
N ALA A 28 26.51 -46.38 -23.92
CA ALA A 28 26.64 -45.38 -22.88
C ALA A 28 25.49 -45.61 -21.89
N LEU A 29 25.80 -45.86 -20.62
CA LEU A 29 24.79 -45.89 -19.57
C LEU A 29 24.04 -44.56 -19.64
N PHE A 30 22.81 -44.60 -20.15
CA PHE A 30 21.88 -43.49 -20.05
C PHE A 30 21.75 -43.19 -18.56
N SER A 31 22.27 -42.05 -18.11
CA SER A 31 21.98 -41.53 -16.77
C SER A 31 20.46 -41.38 -16.67
N ALA A 32 19.82 -42.24 -15.87
CA ALA A 32 18.37 -42.26 -15.75
C ALA A 32 17.85 -40.89 -15.31
N THR A 33 16.84 -40.36 -16.02
CA THR A 33 16.09 -39.19 -15.57
C THR A 33 15.32 -39.57 -14.31
N LYS A 34 15.63 -38.91 -13.19
CA LYS A 34 14.89 -39.08 -11.93
C LYS A 34 13.83 -38.00 -11.82
N ILE A 35 12.58 -38.41 -11.56
CA ILE A 35 11.45 -37.52 -11.37
C ILE A 35 10.95 -37.73 -9.94
N ALA A 36 10.74 -36.65 -9.21
CA ALA A 36 10.12 -36.67 -7.89
C ALA A 36 9.06 -35.59 -7.78
N VAL A 37 8.03 -35.84 -6.98
CA VAL A 37 7.02 -34.86 -6.62
C VAL A 37 7.23 -34.55 -5.15
N VAL A 38 7.54 -33.30 -4.84
CA VAL A 38 7.97 -32.85 -3.51
C VAL A 38 7.24 -31.58 -3.13
N ASP A 39 7.06 -31.36 -1.82
CA ASP A 39 6.39 -30.14 -1.34
C ASP A 39 7.36 -28.93 -1.36
N HIS A 40 8.67 -29.18 -1.19
CA HIS A 40 9.73 -28.18 -1.34
C HIS A 40 11.06 -28.84 -1.80
N PRO A 41 12.05 -28.07 -2.30
CA PRO A 41 13.40 -28.58 -2.57
C PRO A 41 14.09 -29.16 -1.32
N ASP A 42 14.96 -30.16 -1.50
CA ASP A 42 15.67 -30.84 -0.41
C ASP A 42 16.74 -29.94 0.21
N THR A 43 16.43 -29.37 1.37
CA THR A 43 17.29 -28.41 2.08
C THR A 43 18.47 -29.03 2.81
N SER A 44 18.62 -30.36 2.82
CA SER A 44 19.78 -31.04 3.43
C SER A 44 21.07 -30.84 2.64
N ILE A 45 20.98 -30.43 1.37
CA ILE A 45 22.13 -30.22 0.48
C ILE A 45 22.28 -28.72 0.18
N PRO A 46 23.31 -28.03 0.69
CA PRO A 46 23.44 -26.59 0.48
C PRO A 46 23.69 -26.24 -0.99
N ASN A 47 23.32 -25.01 -1.37
CA ASN A 47 23.76 -24.41 -2.63
C ASN A 47 25.16 -23.81 -2.45
N LYS A 48 26.06 -24.03 -3.41
CA LYS A 48 27.46 -23.57 -3.35
C LYS A 48 27.74 -22.26 -4.09
N PHE A 49 26.79 -21.77 -4.89
CA PHE A 49 27.02 -20.69 -5.85
C PHE A 49 26.22 -19.42 -5.54
N TYR A 50 25.13 -19.54 -4.79
CA TYR A 50 24.23 -18.46 -4.44
C TYR A 50 24.06 -18.38 -2.93
N ALA A 51 23.93 -17.15 -2.42
CA ALA A 51 23.81 -16.88 -1.00
C ALA A 51 22.42 -17.27 -0.48
N GLY A 52 22.27 -18.53 -0.05
CA GLY A 52 21.17 -18.96 0.81
C GLY A 52 21.43 -18.62 2.29
N ASN A 53 20.53 -19.04 3.15
CA ASN A 53 20.67 -18.88 4.60
C ASN A 53 21.93 -19.58 5.12
N ARG A 54 22.77 -18.82 5.81
CA ARG A 54 23.99 -19.32 6.48
C ARG A 54 23.66 -19.85 7.87
N ASP A 55 24.35 -20.91 8.30
CA ASP A 55 24.27 -21.41 9.68
C ASP A 55 24.55 -20.29 10.70
N PRO A 56 23.72 -20.11 11.74
CA PRO A 56 22.74 -21.06 12.26
C PRO A 56 21.30 -20.84 11.77
N LEU A 57 21.03 -20.00 10.77
CA LEU A 57 19.68 -19.82 10.24
C LEU A 57 19.16 -21.12 9.58
N LEU A 58 17.85 -21.32 9.55
CA LEU A 58 17.25 -22.43 8.82
C LEU A 58 17.61 -22.35 7.32
N PRO A 59 17.99 -23.47 6.67
CA PRO A 59 18.35 -23.45 5.26
C PRO A 59 17.21 -22.93 4.37
N SER A 60 17.57 -22.17 3.33
CA SER A 60 16.59 -21.63 2.38
C SER A 60 16.08 -22.74 1.42
N PRO A 61 14.76 -22.97 1.34
CA PRO A 61 14.20 -23.90 0.34
C PRO A 61 14.29 -23.34 -1.08
N LEU A 62 14.14 -22.02 -1.22
CA LEU A 62 14.30 -21.28 -2.48
C LEU A 62 15.29 -20.14 -2.25
N ILE A 63 16.30 -20.03 -3.12
CA ILE A 63 17.39 -19.06 -2.98
C ILE A 63 17.25 -18.03 -4.09
N ARG A 64 17.02 -16.76 -3.74
CA ARG A 64 16.90 -15.68 -4.73
C ARG A 64 18.17 -15.63 -5.58
N LEU A 65 17.97 -15.57 -6.90
CA LEU A 65 19.05 -15.28 -7.83
C LEU A 65 19.39 -13.78 -7.75
N PRO A 66 20.68 -13.41 -7.87
CA PRO A 66 21.06 -12.00 -7.85
C PRO A 66 20.46 -11.27 -9.05
N PHE A 67 20.13 -9.98 -8.86
CA PHE A 67 19.73 -9.10 -9.96
C PHE A 67 20.66 -9.22 -11.18
N GLY A 68 20.07 -9.25 -12.36
CA GLY A 68 20.76 -9.49 -13.64
C GLY A 68 20.91 -10.97 -14.04
N SER A 69 20.46 -11.91 -13.18
CA SER A 69 20.41 -13.34 -13.55
C SER A 69 19.19 -13.69 -14.42
N ILE A 70 18.13 -12.87 -14.41
CA ILE A 70 16.87 -13.12 -15.10
C ILE A 70 16.63 -11.97 -16.06
N TRP A 71 16.36 -12.32 -17.32
CA TRP A 71 16.07 -11.40 -18.41
C TRP A 71 14.61 -11.57 -18.80
N PRO A 72 13.72 -10.64 -18.43
CA PRO A 72 12.34 -10.65 -18.90
C PRO A 72 12.27 -10.58 -20.43
N GLU A 73 11.33 -11.31 -21.02
CA GLU A 73 11.05 -11.32 -22.45
C GLU A 73 9.55 -11.02 -22.70
N ASP A 74 9.18 -10.83 -23.98
CA ASP A 74 7.79 -10.66 -24.44
C ASP A 74 6.95 -9.65 -23.60
N TRP A 75 5.76 -10.01 -23.14
CA TRP A 75 4.86 -9.12 -22.41
C TRP A 75 5.43 -8.63 -21.08
N LEU A 76 6.20 -9.47 -20.36
CA LEU A 76 6.76 -9.07 -19.07
C LEU A 76 7.82 -7.99 -19.28
N ARG A 77 8.67 -8.18 -20.31
CA ARG A 77 9.61 -7.12 -20.73
C ARG A 77 8.87 -5.86 -21.14
N LYS A 78 7.79 -5.98 -21.93
CA LYS A 78 7.02 -4.82 -22.37
C LYS A 78 6.40 -4.04 -21.21
N GLN A 79 5.87 -4.73 -20.18
CA GLN A 79 5.35 -4.09 -18.98
C GLN A 79 6.44 -3.28 -18.26
N LEU A 80 7.62 -3.86 -18.07
CA LEU A 80 8.76 -3.17 -17.44
C LEU A 80 9.26 -1.98 -18.29
N GLU A 81 9.29 -2.12 -19.62
CA GLU A 81 9.64 -1.02 -20.53
C GLU A 81 8.61 0.12 -20.45
N MET A 82 7.31 -0.19 -20.38
CA MET A 82 6.27 0.83 -20.16
C MET A 82 6.36 1.48 -18.78
N GLU A 83 6.78 0.75 -17.75
CA GLU A 83 7.04 1.30 -16.42
C GLU A 83 8.22 2.28 -16.44
N ALA A 84 9.30 1.94 -17.17
CA ALA A 84 10.46 2.79 -17.38
C ALA A 84 10.12 4.04 -18.21
N ASP A 85 9.30 3.90 -19.25
CA ASP A 85 8.81 5.02 -20.07
C ASP A 85 7.66 5.81 -19.39
N GLY A 86 7.08 5.24 -18.32
CA GLY A 86 5.96 5.75 -17.53
C GLY A 86 6.40 6.67 -16.39
N PHE A 87 5.50 6.95 -15.44
CA PHE A 87 5.85 7.90 -14.37
C PHE A 87 6.98 7.38 -13.48
N THR A 88 7.07 6.06 -13.22
CA THR A 88 8.11 5.46 -12.35
C THR A 88 9.52 5.80 -12.83
N GLY A 89 9.79 5.69 -14.14
CA GLY A 89 11.09 6.03 -14.71
C GLY A 89 11.34 7.54 -14.86
N HIS A 90 10.33 8.37 -14.59
CA HIS A 90 10.35 9.82 -14.83
C HIS A 90 9.95 10.65 -13.60
N LEU A 91 9.96 10.09 -12.38
CA LEU A 91 9.60 10.87 -11.19
C LEU A 91 10.55 12.03 -10.90
N THR A 92 11.80 11.99 -11.36
CA THR A 92 12.72 13.14 -11.29
C THR A 92 12.26 14.34 -12.13
N GLU A 93 11.36 14.12 -13.10
CA GLU A 93 10.69 15.14 -13.91
C GLU A 93 9.31 15.53 -13.36
N ILE A 94 8.57 14.58 -12.79
CA ILE A 94 7.15 14.73 -12.43
C ILE A 94 6.96 15.15 -10.96
N SER A 95 7.72 14.52 -10.05
CA SER A 95 7.51 14.66 -8.61
C SER A 95 8.36 15.80 -8.03
N PRO A 96 7.75 16.75 -7.29
CA PRO A 96 8.52 17.79 -6.59
C PRO A 96 9.45 17.20 -5.51
N TYR A 97 9.18 15.99 -5.03
CA TYR A 97 9.96 15.31 -4.00
C TYR A 97 11.20 14.63 -4.56
N CYS A 98 11.13 14.14 -5.81
CA CYS A 98 12.26 13.52 -6.51
C CYS A 98 13.12 14.55 -7.28
N ASN A 99 12.93 15.85 -7.01
CA ASN A 99 13.78 16.90 -7.56
C ASN A 99 15.25 16.65 -7.18
N VAL A 100 16.12 16.60 -8.19
CA VAL A 100 17.55 16.33 -8.03
C VAL A 100 18.35 17.52 -7.49
N LYS A 101 17.78 18.74 -7.56
CA LYS A 101 18.40 19.95 -7.02
C LYS A 101 18.05 20.08 -5.55
N GLU A 102 19.07 20.11 -4.70
CA GLU A 102 18.96 20.32 -3.24
C GLU A 102 18.37 19.13 -2.45
N ASN A 103 18.21 17.94 -3.07
CA ASN A 103 17.67 16.75 -2.37
C ASN A 103 18.61 16.25 -1.25
N ALA A 104 18.04 15.96 -0.07
CA ALA A 104 18.82 15.44 1.06
C ALA A 104 19.56 14.14 0.75
N TRP A 105 18.97 13.24 -0.05
CA TRP A 105 19.57 11.96 -0.43
C TRP A 105 20.67 12.07 -1.48
N LEU A 106 20.78 13.22 -2.17
CA LEU A 106 21.87 13.55 -3.10
C LEU A 106 22.91 14.48 -2.48
N ASN A 107 22.76 14.85 -1.22
CA ASN A 107 23.75 15.64 -0.50
C ASN A 107 24.72 14.70 0.23
N PRO A 108 26.05 14.85 0.05
CA PRO A 108 27.03 13.98 0.70
C PRO A 108 27.05 14.12 2.23
N ASN A 109 26.43 15.15 2.80
CA ASN A 109 26.24 15.30 4.25
C ASN A 109 24.82 14.94 4.71
N GLY A 110 23.93 14.50 3.81
CA GLY A 110 22.54 14.16 4.12
C GLY A 110 21.64 15.37 4.46
N ILE A 111 22.01 16.59 4.05
CA ILE A 111 21.30 17.83 4.39
C ILE A 111 20.47 18.31 3.20
N GLY A 112 19.17 18.54 3.39
CA GLY A 112 18.29 19.14 2.38
C GLY A 112 16.81 18.83 2.63
N PRO A 113 15.90 19.38 1.80
CA PRO A 113 14.52 18.93 1.70
C PRO A 113 14.38 17.49 1.17
N ASN A 114 13.13 16.99 1.16
CA ASN A 114 12.75 15.69 0.59
C ASN A 114 13.49 14.50 1.22
N TRP A 115 13.68 14.58 2.54
CA TRP A 115 14.49 13.63 3.32
C TRP A 115 13.76 12.36 3.71
N TRP A 116 12.44 12.31 3.53
CA TRP A 116 11.55 11.29 4.08
C TRP A 116 11.25 10.17 3.07
N GLU A 117 9.99 9.78 2.86
CA GLU A 117 9.60 8.48 2.29
C GLU A 117 9.55 8.39 0.76
N GLU A 118 9.32 9.50 0.06
CA GLU A 118 9.00 9.51 -1.37
C GLU A 118 10.19 9.06 -2.20
N VAL A 119 11.37 9.63 -1.95
CA VAL A 119 12.58 9.24 -2.66
C VAL A 119 12.94 7.78 -2.36
N PRO A 120 12.99 7.30 -1.09
CA PRO A 120 13.23 5.89 -0.80
C PRO A 120 12.27 4.92 -1.46
N TYR A 121 10.96 5.18 -1.45
CA TYR A 121 9.98 4.29 -2.08
C TYR A 121 10.19 4.24 -3.60
N TRP A 122 10.35 5.40 -4.24
CA TRP A 122 10.63 5.44 -5.67
C TRP A 122 11.95 4.75 -5.99
N PHE A 123 13.02 5.08 -5.28
CA PHE A 123 14.37 4.60 -5.57
C PHE A 123 14.48 3.08 -5.40
N ARG A 124 13.73 2.48 -4.46
CA ARG A 124 13.58 1.03 -4.30
C ARG A 124 13.09 0.36 -5.58
N GLY A 125 12.02 0.89 -6.19
CA GLY A 125 11.46 0.37 -7.44
C GLY A 125 12.34 0.69 -8.65
N PHE A 126 12.77 1.95 -8.77
CA PHE A 126 13.59 2.45 -9.88
C PHE A 126 14.92 1.69 -10.05
N MET A 127 15.62 1.43 -8.93
CA MET A 127 16.85 0.65 -8.97
C MET A 127 16.60 -0.81 -9.39
N ALA A 128 15.55 -1.44 -8.87
CA ALA A 128 15.19 -2.80 -9.25
C ALA A 128 14.82 -2.88 -10.74
N LEU A 129 14.06 -1.90 -11.24
CA LEU A 129 13.65 -1.78 -12.64
C LEU A 129 14.87 -1.71 -13.58
N GLY A 130 15.83 -0.83 -13.29
CA GLY A 130 17.07 -0.73 -14.08
C GLY A 130 17.86 -2.04 -14.09
N CYS A 131 17.93 -2.73 -12.96
CA CYS A 131 18.62 -4.01 -12.83
C CYS A 131 17.97 -5.13 -13.67
N VAL A 132 16.64 -5.27 -13.65
CA VAL A 132 15.95 -6.34 -14.40
C VAL A 132 15.87 -6.06 -15.90
N LEU A 133 15.80 -4.79 -16.30
CA LEU A 133 15.85 -4.40 -17.71
C LEU A 133 17.27 -4.42 -18.28
N HIS A 134 18.28 -4.46 -17.42
CA HIS A 134 19.67 -4.17 -17.79
C HIS A 134 19.81 -2.80 -18.47
N ASP A 135 19.05 -1.80 -18.00
CA ASP A 135 18.98 -0.49 -18.64
C ASP A 135 20.16 0.40 -18.19
N PRO A 136 21.13 0.70 -19.08
CA PRO A 136 22.29 1.50 -18.71
C PRO A 136 21.95 2.95 -18.32
N LYS A 137 20.82 3.51 -18.78
CA LYS A 137 20.39 4.87 -18.46
C LYS A 137 19.88 4.94 -17.03
N ILE A 138 18.97 4.03 -16.63
CA ILE A 138 18.46 3.96 -15.27
C ILE A 138 19.61 3.69 -14.28
N ILE A 139 20.50 2.76 -14.60
CA ILE A 139 21.67 2.46 -13.74
C ILE A 139 22.58 3.70 -13.60
N ALA A 140 22.79 4.47 -14.68
CA ALA A 140 23.58 5.69 -14.64
C ALA A 140 22.90 6.81 -13.83
N GLU A 141 21.58 6.97 -13.95
CA GLU A 141 20.78 7.93 -13.17
C GLU A 141 20.71 7.55 -11.69
N ALA A 142 20.67 6.25 -11.37
CA ALA A 142 20.65 5.77 -10.00
C ALA A 142 22.00 5.92 -9.28
N LYS A 143 23.12 5.89 -10.03
CA LYS A 143 24.46 5.89 -9.46
C LYS A 143 24.75 7.09 -8.52
N PRO A 144 24.45 8.35 -8.87
CA PRO A 144 24.63 9.48 -7.95
C PRO A 144 23.93 9.32 -6.59
N TRP A 145 22.74 8.70 -6.55
CA TRP A 145 22.03 8.43 -5.30
C TRP A 145 22.80 7.43 -4.44
N VAL A 146 23.30 6.34 -5.05
CA VAL A 146 24.14 5.34 -4.36
C VAL A 146 25.43 5.94 -3.82
N GLU A 147 26.15 6.71 -4.64
CA GLU A 147 27.41 7.34 -4.23
C GLU A 147 27.19 8.33 -3.08
N ASN A 148 26.12 9.12 -3.10
CA ASN A 148 25.82 10.05 -2.00
C ASN A 148 25.31 9.35 -0.75
N MET A 149 24.58 8.23 -0.86
CA MET A 149 24.25 7.39 0.30
C MET A 149 25.51 6.84 0.96
N ILE A 150 26.48 6.34 0.18
CA ILE A 150 27.78 5.89 0.72
C ILE A 150 28.52 7.07 1.36
N ALA A 151 28.58 8.23 0.69
CA ALA A 151 29.27 9.41 1.18
C ALA A 151 28.66 10.00 2.46
N SER A 152 27.33 9.89 2.61
CA SER A 152 26.60 10.36 3.79
C SER A 152 26.86 9.54 5.06
N GLN A 153 27.61 8.44 4.97
CA GLN A 153 27.89 7.61 6.11
C GLN A 153 28.72 8.38 7.15
N THR A 154 28.11 8.56 8.31
CA THR A 154 28.69 9.20 9.49
C THR A 154 29.77 8.33 10.14
N GLU A 155 30.60 8.95 10.99
CA GLU A 155 31.65 8.25 11.76
C GLU A 155 31.12 7.12 12.66
N PHE A 156 29.87 7.25 13.12
CA PHE A 156 29.21 6.26 13.98
C PHE A 156 28.44 5.20 13.20
N GLY A 157 28.41 5.26 11.86
CA GLY A 157 27.91 4.18 10.99
C GLY A 157 26.55 4.44 10.33
N TYR A 158 25.77 5.42 10.80
CA TYR A 158 24.53 5.82 10.13
C TYR A 158 24.78 6.33 8.72
N PHE A 159 23.90 6.01 7.76
CA PHE A 159 23.90 6.58 6.40
C PHE A 159 22.53 7.18 6.09
N GLY A 160 22.49 8.11 5.14
CA GLY A 160 21.26 8.75 4.69
C GLY A 160 21.11 10.17 5.24
N THR A 161 19.86 10.62 5.31
CA THR A 161 19.55 12.04 5.57
C THR A 161 19.65 12.37 7.05
N GLN A 162 20.04 13.60 7.38
CA GLN A 162 20.06 14.08 8.77
C GLN A 162 18.65 14.28 9.31
N GLY A 163 17.66 14.56 8.45
CA GLY A 163 16.25 14.69 8.86
C GLY A 163 15.69 13.42 9.52
N ASN A 164 16.17 12.25 9.12
CA ASN A 164 15.79 10.96 9.71
C ASN A 164 16.49 10.67 11.05
N LEU A 165 17.69 11.22 11.29
CA LEU A 165 18.39 11.09 12.58
C LEU A 165 17.89 12.10 13.62
N PHE A 166 17.61 13.30 13.14
CA PHE A 166 17.22 14.44 13.91
C PHE A 166 15.95 14.95 13.25
N ALA A 167 14.78 14.48 13.69
CA ALA A 167 13.59 15.32 13.54
C ALA A 167 14.04 16.68 14.09
N PRO A 168 14.12 17.74 13.26
CA PRO A 168 15.08 18.80 13.52
C PRO A 168 14.58 19.59 14.70
N ILE A 169 15.00 19.26 15.91
CA ILE A 169 14.90 20.15 17.04
C ILE A 169 16.33 20.31 17.53
N HIS A 170 16.99 21.39 17.11
CA HIS A 170 18.26 21.77 17.70
C HIS A 170 18.07 21.83 19.23
N PRO A 171 19.05 21.39 20.04
CA PRO A 171 18.90 21.40 21.48
C PRO A 171 18.53 22.80 21.96
N ALA A 172 17.63 22.86 22.95
CA ALA A 172 17.21 24.13 23.51
C ALA A 172 18.42 24.93 24.02
N VAL A 173 18.40 26.24 23.81
CA VAL A 173 19.43 27.14 24.33
C VAL A 173 19.39 27.07 25.87
N PRO A 174 20.50 26.71 26.54
CA PRO A 174 20.48 26.44 27.97
C PRO A 174 20.22 27.70 28.80
N THR A 175 19.60 27.52 29.96
CA THR A 175 19.11 28.63 30.81
C THR A 175 20.23 29.50 31.37
N ASN A 176 21.41 28.91 31.60
CA ASN A 176 22.56 29.56 32.22
C ASN A 176 23.29 30.56 31.32
N ILE A 177 22.91 30.66 30.04
CA ILE A 177 23.47 31.62 29.09
C ILE A 177 22.46 32.68 28.65
N LEU A 178 21.26 32.65 29.22
CA LEU A 178 20.20 33.63 28.98
C LEU A 178 20.05 34.53 30.19
N THR A 179 19.95 35.84 29.96
CA THR A 179 19.68 36.82 31.02
C THR A 179 18.68 37.87 30.57
N THR A 180 17.83 38.36 31.47
CA THR A 180 16.92 39.46 31.20
C THR A 180 17.72 40.75 30.91
N PRO A 181 17.09 41.82 30.40
CA PRO A 181 17.78 43.10 30.22
C PRO A 181 18.44 43.63 31.52
N GLU A 182 17.87 43.28 32.68
CA GLU A 182 18.38 43.64 34.02
C GLU A 182 19.39 42.63 34.58
N GLY A 183 19.79 41.61 33.81
CA GLY A 183 20.81 40.64 34.19
C GLY A 183 20.34 39.49 35.09
N LYS A 184 19.02 39.25 35.22
CA LYS A 184 18.49 38.08 35.95
C LYS A 184 18.56 36.82 35.05
N PRO A 185 18.75 35.61 35.58
CA PRO A 185 18.77 34.38 34.75
C PRO A 185 17.44 34.14 34.03
N GLY A 186 17.48 33.83 32.73
CA GLY A 186 16.30 33.64 31.86
C GLY A 186 16.00 34.82 30.95
N LEU A 187 14.88 34.79 30.22
CA LEU A 187 14.40 35.90 29.39
C LEU A 187 13.13 36.49 29.98
N LEU A 188 12.91 37.80 29.81
CA LEU A 188 11.65 38.44 30.18
C LEU A 188 10.61 38.10 29.10
N GLY A 189 9.64 37.27 29.44
CA GLY A 189 8.48 36.94 28.62
C GLY A 189 7.33 37.90 28.87
N GLU A 190 6.86 38.56 27.82
CA GLU A 190 5.69 39.41 27.75
C GLU A 190 4.57 38.63 27.04
N TYR A 191 3.46 38.38 27.74
CA TYR A 191 2.37 37.54 27.27
C TYR A 191 1.12 38.37 26.98
N TYR A 192 0.61 38.27 25.75
CA TYR A 192 -0.49 39.09 25.24
C TYR A 192 -1.70 38.22 24.89
N GLU A 193 -2.91 38.73 25.12
CA GLU A 193 -4.16 38.03 24.79
C GLU A 193 -4.61 38.17 23.32
N ASP A 194 -3.74 38.70 22.46
CA ASP A 194 -4.04 38.98 21.06
C ASP A 194 -2.85 38.64 20.14
N ARG A 195 -3.10 38.68 18.83
CA ARG A 195 -2.13 38.30 17.78
C ARG A 195 -1.22 39.44 17.32
N ASP A 196 -1.38 40.64 17.85
CA ASP A 196 -0.70 41.85 17.39
C ASP A 196 0.01 42.64 18.50
N PHE A 197 0.21 42.01 19.67
CA PHE A 197 0.94 42.56 20.81
C PHE A 197 0.31 43.82 21.40
N LYS A 198 -1.03 43.95 21.37
CA LYS A 198 -1.75 45.13 21.86
C LYS A 198 -2.01 45.08 23.36
N THR A 199 -2.40 43.93 23.88
CA THR A 199 -2.98 43.79 25.22
C THR A 199 -2.13 42.86 26.08
N LEU A 200 -1.12 43.45 26.73
CA LEU A 200 -0.24 42.74 27.66
C LEU A 200 -1.03 42.31 28.90
N LYS A 201 -1.02 41.00 29.22
CA LYS A 201 -1.66 40.45 30.42
C LYS A 201 -0.71 40.15 31.53
N ALA A 202 0.44 39.59 31.19
CA ALA A 202 1.38 39.12 32.18
C ALA A 202 2.81 39.24 31.68
N THR A 203 3.72 39.37 32.64
CA THR A 203 5.16 39.20 32.41
C THR A 203 5.71 38.15 33.37
N ARG A 204 6.64 37.32 32.90
CA ARG A 204 7.40 36.41 33.76
C ARG A 204 8.81 36.21 33.22
N ILE A 205 9.70 35.72 34.06
CA ILE A 205 11.04 35.34 33.62
C ILE A 205 11.00 33.87 33.24
N ASP A 206 11.23 33.57 31.97
CA ASP A 206 11.30 32.21 31.45
C ASP A 206 12.76 31.78 31.38
N PRO A 207 13.19 30.84 32.25
CA PRO A 207 14.59 30.40 32.26
C PRO A 207 14.94 29.63 30.99
N LEU A 208 13.98 28.95 30.37
CA LEU A 208 14.13 28.13 29.16
C LEU A 208 12.99 28.47 28.19
N ILE A 209 13.32 28.65 26.91
CA ILE A 209 12.32 28.77 25.84
C ILE A 209 12.16 27.40 25.18
N ASP A 210 11.33 26.58 25.79
CA ASP A 210 10.99 25.22 25.38
C ASP A 210 9.63 24.87 26.00
N PHE A 211 8.58 25.33 25.34
CA PHE A 211 7.21 25.22 25.80
C PHE A 211 6.39 24.33 24.88
N ASP A 212 5.64 23.42 25.48
CA ASP A 212 4.53 22.71 24.86
C ASP A 212 3.33 22.92 25.79
N TRP A 213 2.38 23.71 25.32
CA TRP A 213 1.14 23.98 26.03
C TRP A 213 0.00 23.10 25.53
N GLY A 214 0.17 22.34 24.45
CA GLY A 214 -0.83 21.42 23.90
C GLY A 214 -2.19 22.07 23.65
N GLY A 215 -2.20 23.33 23.18
CA GLY A 215 -3.43 24.11 22.96
C GLY A 215 -4.05 24.72 24.22
N LYS A 216 -3.40 24.59 25.38
CA LYS A 216 -3.84 25.21 26.64
C LYS A 216 -3.29 26.62 26.78
N SER A 217 -3.90 27.35 27.71
CA SER A 217 -3.45 28.68 28.13
C SER A 217 -1.96 28.69 28.54
N PRO A 218 -1.14 29.62 27.99
CA PRO A 218 0.29 29.70 28.35
C PRO A 218 0.53 30.30 29.74
N ILE A 219 -0.46 31.06 30.25
CA ILE A 219 -0.53 31.66 31.57
C ILE A 219 -1.98 32.09 31.87
N GLU A 220 -2.37 32.02 33.14
CA GLU A 220 -3.71 32.41 33.61
C GLU A 220 -4.15 33.78 33.02
N GLY A 221 -5.37 33.83 32.48
CA GLY A 221 -5.93 35.04 31.87
C GLY A 221 -5.64 35.22 30.37
N ILE A 222 -4.96 34.28 29.72
CA ILE A 222 -4.76 34.25 28.26
C ILE A 222 -5.40 32.99 27.66
N PRO A 223 -6.14 33.05 26.54
CA PRO A 223 -6.68 31.87 25.86
C PRO A 223 -5.57 30.96 25.31
N GLY A 224 -5.89 29.68 25.06
CA GLY A 224 -4.94 28.73 24.44
C GLY A 224 -4.68 28.96 22.95
N ASN A 225 -5.43 29.89 22.36
CA ASN A 225 -5.44 30.26 20.94
C ASN A 225 -5.40 31.78 20.80
N ASP A 226 -5.08 32.28 19.61
CA ASP A 226 -5.00 33.71 19.28
C ASP A 226 -4.17 34.59 20.25
N PHE A 227 -3.09 34.05 20.81
CA PHE A 227 -2.19 34.77 21.71
C PHE A 227 -0.82 35.01 21.09
N THR A 228 -0.09 35.98 21.64
CA THR A 228 1.32 36.21 21.31
C THR A 228 2.19 36.25 22.55
N VAL A 229 3.46 35.85 22.38
CA VAL A 229 4.48 35.98 23.42
C VAL A 229 5.72 36.62 22.84
N ARG A 230 6.30 37.58 23.57
CA ARG A 230 7.60 38.17 23.24
C ARG A 230 8.59 37.90 24.37
N TRP A 231 9.72 37.30 24.05
CA TRP A 231 10.84 37.15 24.98
C TRP A 231 11.96 38.12 24.65
N ILE A 232 12.46 38.83 25.67
CA ILE A 232 13.52 39.84 25.54
C ILE A 232 14.61 39.56 26.57
N GLY A 233 15.87 39.66 26.14
CA GLY A 233 17.02 39.59 27.03
C GLY A 233 18.33 39.59 26.28
N ASN A 234 19.32 38.86 26.80
CA ASN A 234 20.65 38.70 26.23
C ASN A 234 21.04 37.22 26.24
N ILE A 235 21.85 36.83 25.26
CA ILE A 235 22.55 35.54 25.21
C ILE A 235 24.06 35.76 25.33
N THR A 236 24.71 35.01 26.23
CA THR A 236 26.18 35.08 26.42
C THR A 236 26.79 33.69 26.18
N VAL A 237 27.43 33.50 25.03
CA VAL A 237 27.95 32.19 24.64
C VAL A 237 29.29 31.88 25.30
N GLY A 238 29.58 30.60 25.56
CA GLY A 238 30.83 30.16 26.19
C GLY A 238 31.99 29.86 25.21
N LYS A 239 31.74 29.88 23.90
CA LYS A 239 32.71 29.54 22.85
C LYS A 239 32.60 30.51 21.68
N THR A 240 33.72 30.97 21.14
CA THR A 240 33.73 31.82 19.94
C THR A 240 33.55 30.97 18.68
N GLY A 241 32.72 31.44 17.74
CA GLY A 241 32.56 30.84 16.42
C GLY A 241 31.18 31.06 15.81
N ASP A 242 30.87 30.31 14.76
CA ASP A 242 29.59 30.41 14.05
C ASP A 242 28.51 29.53 14.69
N TYR A 243 27.44 30.18 15.15
CA TYR A 243 26.25 29.56 15.73
C TYR A 243 25.09 29.58 14.74
N THR A 244 24.27 28.53 14.72
CA THR A 244 23.00 28.52 13.95
C THR A 244 21.83 28.44 14.91
N PHE A 245 21.00 29.48 15.02
CA PHE A 245 19.79 29.41 15.83
C PHE A 245 18.63 28.79 15.06
N SER A 246 17.66 28.24 15.78
CA SER A 246 16.39 27.78 15.22
C SER A 246 15.21 28.09 16.11
N LEU A 247 14.03 28.18 15.51
CA LEU A 247 12.76 28.13 16.23
C LEU A 247 12.00 26.88 15.77
N TYR A 248 11.57 26.04 16.71
CA TYR A 248 10.51 25.06 16.49
C TYR A 248 9.22 25.72 16.94
N THR A 249 8.24 25.90 16.07
CA THR A 249 6.97 26.57 16.44
C THR A 249 5.78 25.89 15.77
N ASP A 250 4.71 25.68 16.54
CA ASP A 250 3.35 25.64 15.99
C ASP A 250 2.94 27.07 15.63
N ASP A 251 2.37 27.31 14.45
CA ASP A 251 2.18 28.65 13.90
C ASP A 251 3.49 29.47 13.76
N GLY A 252 3.53 30.73 14.18
CA GLY A 252 4.57 31.68 13.77
C GLY A 252 5.63 31.98 14.82
N GLY A 253 6.86 32.20 14.36
CA GLY A 253 8.02 32.55 15.15
C GLY A 253 8.97 33.52 14.44
N ARG A 254 9.51 34.49 15.18
CA ARG A 254 10.55 35.42 14.71
C ARG A 254 11.66 35.53 15.73
N LEU A 255 12.91 35.62 15.26
CA LEU A 255 14.10 35.67 16.09
C LEU A 255 15.01 36.82 15.67
N TRP A 256 15.50 37.58 16.66
CA TRP A 256 16.57 38.55 16.50
C TRP A 256 17.72 38.26 17.44
N VAL A 257 18.95 38.36 16.93
CA VAL A 257 20.18 38.33 17.72
C VAL A 257 21.03 39.52 17.34
N ASN A 258 21.47 40.30 18.32
CA ASN A 258 22.23 41.53 18.15
C ASN A 258 21.55 42.54 17.19
N GLY A 259 20.22 42.64 17.27
CA GLY A 259 19.41 43.49 16.38
C GLY A 259 19.16 42.94 14.98
N ASN A 260 19.87 41.89 14.56
CA ASN A 260 19.68 41.25 13.25
C ASN A 260 18.52 40.26 13.31
N LYS A 261 17.52 40.43 12.44
CA LYS A 261 16.41 39.48 12.28
C LYS A 261 16.92 38.22 11.57
N LEU A 262 17.04 37.14 12.30
CA LEU A 262 17.60 35.87 11.83
C LEU A 262 16.55 34.90 11.31
N ILE A 263 15.35 34.91 11.90
CA ILE A 263 14.20 34.09 11.50
C ILE A 263 12.99 35.00 11.40
N ASP A 264 12.23 34.87 10.30
CA ASP A 264 11.02 35.63 10.06
C ASP A 264 9.95 34.74 9.43
N ASN A 265 9.19 34.00 10.25
CA ASN A 265 8.09 33.16 9.78
C ASN A 265 6.84 33.46 10.58
N TRP A 266 5.89 34.16 9.98
CA TRP A 266 4.68 34.63 10.65
C TRP A 266 3.42 34.11 9.96
N SER A 267 3.31 32.78 9.87
CA SER A 267 2.25 32.07 9.14
C SER A 267 1.55 31.05 10.03
N VAL A 268 0.27 30.78 9.75
CA VAL A 268 -0.50 29.72 10.41
C VAL A 268 -0.08 28.38 9.79
N GLN A 269 0.33 27.42 10.61
CA GLN A 269 0.97 26.18 10.16
C GLN A 269 1.11 25.19 11.32
N SER A 270 1.17 23.89 11.01
CA SER A 270 1.55 22.86 11.99
C SER A 270 3.00 23.02 12.47
N PRO A 271 3.42 22.35 13.56
CA PRO A 271 4.75 22.52 14.14
C PRO A 271 5.89 22.23 13.15
N ILE A 272 6.76 23.22 12.91
CA ILE A 272 7.96 23.08 12.07
C ILE A 272 9.18 23.71 12.72
N THR A 273 10.37 23.31 12.28
CA THR A 273 11.62 23.96 12.67
C THR A 273 12.18 24.80 11.55
N ILE A 274 12.50 26.06 11.87
CA ILE A 274 13.12 27.02 10.98
C ILE A 274 14.49 27.37 11.52
N SER A 275 15.53 27.20 10.72
CA SER A 275 16.91 27.53 11.10
C SER A 275 17.38 28.82 10.43
N ALA A 276 18.10 29.65 11.18
CA ALA A 276 18.75 30.85 10.68
C ALA A 276 19.97 30.53 9.80
N LYS A 277 20.50 31.53 9.10
CA LYS A 277 21.89 31.48 8.64
C LYS A 277 22.85 31.55 9.84
N PRO A 278 24.05 30.94 9.77
CA PRO A 278 25.03 31.05 10.85
C PRO A 278 25.35 32.50 11.19
N ILE A 279 25.49 32.81 12.48
CA ILE A 279 25.94 34.09 13.02
C ILE A 279 27.18 33.87 13.87
N HIS A 280 28.19 34.71 13.65
CA HIS A 280 29.42 34.67 14.44
C HIS A 280 29.23 35.33 15.79
N LEU A 281 29.53 34.63 16.89
CA LEU A 281 29.46 35.14 18.26
C LEU A 281 30.79 34.94 18.99
N GLU A 282 31.15 35.88 19.85
CA GLU A 282 32.36 35.86 20.67
C GLU A 282 32.04 35.36 22.09
N ALA A 283 32.88 34.48 22.64
CA ALA A 283 32.71 33.96 23.99
C ALA A 283 32.72 35.08 25.05
N GLY A 284 31.82 35.00 26.03
CA GLY A 284 31.74 35.94 27.16
C GLY A 284 31.13 37.32 26.83
N LYS A 285 30.80 37.57 25.56
CA LYS A 285 30.15 38.81 25.12
C LYS A 285 28.62 38.64 25.13
N PRO A 286 27.86 39.50 25.83
CA PRO A 286 26.40 39.45 25.78
C PRO A 286 25.87 40.03 24.47
N TYR A 287 24.93 39.33 23.84
CA TYR A 287 24.25 39.78 22.63
C TYR A 287 22.75 39.92 22.91
N PRO A 288 22.12 41.06 22.56
CA PRO A 288 20.67 41.23 22.68
C PRO A 288 19.91 40.14 21.91
N LEU A 289 18.91 39.54 22.55
CA LEU A 289 18.08 38.46 22.02
C LEU A 289 16.61 38.87 22.11
N LYS A 290 15.87 38.75 21.00
CA LYS A 290 14.41 38.92 20.98
C LYS A 290 13.75 37.77 20.24
N ILE A 291 12.68 37.24 20.80
CA ILE A 291 11.87 36.19 20.18
C ILE A 291 10.42 36.65 20.19
N GLU A 292 9.71 36.45 19.10
CA GLU A 292 8.27 36.69 19.02
C GLU A 292 7.60 35.41 18.51
N TYR A 293 6.49 35.05 19.13
CA TYR A 293 5.68 33.87 18.84
C TYR A 293 4.23 34.26 18.75
N PHE A 294 3.48 33.62 17.86
CA PHE A 294 2.02 33.65 17.91
C PHE A 294 1.46 32.25 17.78
N GLN A 295 0.32 32.06 18.44
CA GLN A 295 -0.55 30.92 18.28
C GLN A 295 -1.89 31.40 17.70
N ALA A 296 -2.39 30.72 16.67
CA ALA A 296 -3.71 30.94 16.09
C ALA A 296 -4.70 29.90 16.64
N SER A 297 -4.48 28.61 16.38
CA SER A 297 -5.43 27.56 16.77
C SER A 297 -4.77 26.18 16.83
N GLY A 298 -5.17 25.32 17.76
CA GLY A 298 -4.77 23.91 17.77
C GLY A 298 -3.73 23.59 18.84
N GLY A 299 -2.68 22.84 18.50
CA GLY A 299 -1.52 22.65 19.37
C GLY A 299 -0.79 23.97 19.60
N SER A 300 0.07 24.09 20.62
CA SER A 300 0.81 25.32 20.85
C SER A 300 2.18 25.02 21.45
N GLU A 301 3.20 25.11 20.61
CA GLU A 301 4.55 24.70 20.95
C GLU A 301 5.57 25.73 20.45
N ILE A 302 6.59 26.01 21.25
CA ILE A 302 7.76 26.79 20.84
C ILE A 302 9.05 26.33 21.53
N ARG A 303 10.14 26.21 20.76
CA ARG A 303 11.50 26.07 21.29
C ARG A 303 12.49 26.97 20.58
N LEU A 304 13.34 27.65 21.37
CA LEU A 304 14.59 28.26 20.87
C LEU A 304 15.71 27.22 20.88
N GLY A 305 16.09 26.75 19.70
CA GLY A 305 17.21 25.82 19.50
C GLY A 305 18.47 26.52 18.98
N TRP A 306 19.62 25.85 19.12
CA TRP A 306 20.88 26.32 18.53
C TRP A 306 21.85 25.21 18.11
N LYS A 307 22.72 25.56 17.15
CA LYS A 307 23.93 24.84 16.77
C LYS A 307 25.18 25.57 17.26
N MET A 308 26.04 24.92 18.04
CA MET A 308 27.31 25.49 18.50
C MET A 308 28.44 25.33 17.45
N PRO A 309 29.47 26.19 17.47
CA PRO A 309 30.62 26.10 16.56
C PRO A 309 31.35 24.77 16.72
N GLY A 310 31.46 24.01 15.63
CA GLY A 310 32.09 22.69 15.62
C GLY A 310 31.32 21.61 16.39
N ALA A 311 30.05 21.85 16.76
CA ALA A 311 29.20 20.79 17.30
C ALA A 311 28.86 19.79 16.19
N VAL A 312 29.37 18.57 16.36
CA VAL A 312 28.78 17.36 15.81
C VAL A 312 27.70 16.96 16.82
N TYR A 313 26.43 17.22 16.49
CA TYR A 313 25.38 16.77 17.39
C TYR A 313 25.29 15.26 17.32
N THR A 314 25.71 14.63 18.41
CA THR A 314 25.21 13.30 18.77
C THR A 314 23.71 13.41 19.11
N PRO A 315 22.85 12.46 18.70
CA PRO A 315 21.41 12.57 18.89
C PRO A 315 20.98 12.73 20.36
N ARG A 316 20.18 13.77 20.64
CA ARG A 316 19.10 13.83 21.64
C ARG A 316 18.21 15.03 21.24
N ALA A 317 16.90 14.93 21.03
CA ALA A 317 15.91 14.01 21.59
C ALA A 317 14.78 13.70 20.59
N GLY A 318 14.64 12.42 20.23
CA GLY A 318 13.64 11.90 19.29
C GLY A 318 14.28 10.70 18.60
N ASN A 319 13.65 9.53 18.64
CA ASN A 319 14.26 8.32 18.08
C ASN A 319 14.43 8.50 16.56
N PRO A 320 15.45 7.88 15.93
CA PRO A 320 15.59 7.99 14.48
C PRO A 320 14.34 7.45 13.78
N ASP A 321 13.98 8.05 12.64
CA ASP A 321 13.06 7.46 11.69
C ASP A 321 13.84 6.59 10.71
N LEU A 322 13.74 5.28 10.92
CA LEU A 322 14.46 4.28 10.15
C LEU A 322 13.68 3.82 8.91
N MET A 323 12.39 4.20 8.76
CA MET A 323 11.57 3.72 7.64
C MET A 323 12.17 4.10 6.27
N PRO A 324 12.64 5.33 6.03
CA PRO A 324 13.29 5.69 4.77
C PRO A 324 14.54 4.84 4.50
N ASN A 325 15.35 4.56 5.53
CA ASN A 325 16.53 3.70 5.40
C ASN A 325 16.15 2.26 5.04
N MET A 326 15.07 1.71 5.60
CA MET A 326 14.59 0.37 5.26
C MET A 326 14.35 0.23 3.76
N SER A 327 13.64 1.17 3.14
CA SER A 327 13.40 1.18 1.69
C SER A 327 14.70 1.36 0.88
N MET A 328 15.58 2.25 1.30
CA MET A 328 16.86 2.47 0.60
C MET A 328 17.77 1.25 0.59
N MET A 329 17.77 0.44 1.66
CA MET A 329 18.56 -0.79 1.68
C MET A 329 18.12 -1.79 0.62
N PHE A 330 16.84 -1.88 0.28
CA PHE A 330 16.40 -2.71 -0.85
C PHE A 330 17.07 -2.28 -2.16
N ALA A 331 17.14 -0.98 -2.44
CA ALA A 331 17.83 -0.44 -3.61
C ALA A 331 19.34 -0.72 -3.57
N LEU A 332 20.00 -0.48 -2.44
CA LEU A 332 21.43 -0.74 -2.27
C LEU A 332 21.77 -2.23 -2.47
N ARG A 333 20.93 -3.15 -1.98
CA ARG A 333 21.06 -4.59 -2.22
C ARG A 333 20.91 -4.92 -3.70
N ALA A 334 19.92 -4.33 -4.37
CA ALA A 334 19.74 -4.52 -5.82
C ALA A 334 20.96 -4.04 -6.61
N TYR A 335 21.51 -2.87 -6.24
CA TYR A 335 22.74 -2.34 -6.82
C TYR A 335 23.95 -3.25 -6.58
N TYR A 336 24.14 -3.74 -5.35
CA TYR A 336 25.21 -4.69 -5.02
C TYR A 336 25.10 -5.98 -5.84
N GLU A 337 23.90 -6.57 -5.91
CA GLU A 337 23.68 -7.83 -6.62
C GLU A 337 23.94 -7.71 -8.12
N TYR A 338 23.63 -6.56 -8.71
CA TYR A 338 23.84 -6.28 -10.12
C TYR A 338 25.30 -5.90 -10.45
N THR A 339 25.94 -5.08 -9.62
CA THR A 339 27.26 -4.49 -9.92
C THR A 339 28.44 -5.20 -9.25
N GLY A 340 28.19 -5.90 -8.14
CA GLY A 340 29.24 -6.46 -7.28
C GLY A 340 29.96 -5.44 -6.40
N ASP A 341 29.45 -4.21 -6.24
CA ASP A 341 30.11 -3.15 -5.46
C ASP A 341 30.13 -3.46 -3.96
N LYS A 342 31.27 -4.00 -3.50
CA LYS A 342 31.46 -4.44 -2.11
C LYS A 342 31.38 -3.31 -1.08
N ARG A 343 31.51 -2.04 -1.46
CA ARG A 343 31.35 -0.89 -0.54
C ARG A 343 29.97 -0.90 0.13
N ILE A 344 28.97 -1.46 -0.54
CA ILE A 344 27.62 -1.63 0.02
C ILE A 344 27.61 -2.56 1.23
N LEU A 345 28.40 -3.64 1.22
CA LEU A 345 28.49 -4.54 2.38
C LEU A 345 29.12 -3.82 3.57
N ASP A 346 30.15 -3.01 3.34
CA ASP A 346 30.80 -2.22 4.40
C ASP A 346 29.87 -1.15 4.96
N LEU A 347 29.13 -0.45 4.07
CA LEU A 347 28.11 0.54 4.42
C LEU A 347 27.07 -0.07 5.36
N LEU A 348 26.43 -1.17 4.93
CA LEU A 348 25.37 -1.84 5.70
C LEU A 348 25.89 -2.49 6.98
N THR A 349 27.11 -3.02 7.00
CA THR A 349 27.71 -3.58 8.22
C THR A 349 27.84 -2.52 9.30
N LYS A 350 28.42 -1.36 8.96
CA LYS A 350 28.55 -0.23 9.89
C LYS A 350 27.19 0.33 10.31
N TYR A 351 26.24 0.43 9.38
CA TYR A 351 24.87 0.87 9.66
C TYR A 351 24.17 -0.05 10.66
N PHE A 352 24.21 -1.37 10.47
CA PHE A 352 23.58 -2.29 11.40
C PHE A 352 24.30 -2.41 12.74
N HIS A 353 25.62 -2.19 12.79
CA HIS A 353 26.34 -2.09 14.06
C HIS A 353 25.92 -0.85 14.83
N TRP A 354 25.76 0.28 14.14
CA TRP A 354 25.18 1.49 14.71
C TRP A 354 23.76 1.24 15.21
N GLU A 355 22.91 0.64 14.39
CA GLU A 355 21.51 0.37 14.74
C GLU A 355 21.42 -0.50 16.00
N LEU A 356 22.21 -1.58 16.07
CA LEU A 356 22.30 -2.45 17.23
C LEU A 356 22.70 -1.69 18.51
N SER A 357 23.52 -0.64 18.38
CA SER A 357 23.97 0.20 19.51
C SER A 357 22.89 1.12 20.07
N ILE A 358 21.82 1.39 19.31
CA ILE A 358 20.72 2.25 19.77
C ILE A 358 19.98 1.54 20.92
N PRO A 359 19.73 2.18 22.08
CA PRO A 359 18.98 1.56 23.18
C PRO A 359 17.59 1.07 22.75
N ASP A 360 17.10 -0.05 23.32
CA ASP A 360 15.81 -0.66 22.94
C ASP A 360 14.63 0.34 23.03
N ASN A 361 14.59 1.17 24.09
CA ASN A 361 13.57 2.21 24.29
C ASN A 361 13.73 3.44 23.37
N LYS A 362 14.75 3.45 22.51
CA LYS A 362 15.07 4.50 21.55
C LYS A 362 15.11 3.98 20.11
N PHE A 363 14.78 2.71 19.89
CA PHE A 363 14.97 2.07 18.60
C PHE A 363 13.88 2.42 17.58
N PHE A 364 12.61 2.35 18.00
CA PHE A 364 11.47 2.87 17.23
C PHE A 364 10.74 3.91 18.08
N SER A 365 10.40 5.06 17.49
CA SER A 365 9.59 6.13 18.13
C SER A 365 8.08 5.92 18.03
N GLY A 366 7.61 4.80 17.47
CA GLY A 366 6.23 4.64 16.99
C GLY A 366 6.13 5.00 15.50
N GLY A 367 4.92 5.28 15.01
CA GLY A 367 4.66 5.58 13.60
C GLY A 367 4.89 4.38 12.67
N TRP A 368 5.02 4.65 11.37
CA TRP A 368 5.07 3.63 10.31
C TRP A 368 6.21 2.61 10.43
N GLN A 369 7.36 3.02 10.97
CA GLN A 369 8.50 2.13 11.19
C GLN A 369 8.23 0.99 12.18
N PHE A 370 7.32 1.19 13.14
CA PHE A 370 7.02 0.19 14.16
C PHE A 370 6.34 -1.07 13.61
N PRO A 371 5.24 -0.98 12.83
CA PRO A 371 4.60 -2.14 12.19
C PRO A 371 5.41 -2.71 11.02
N ARG A 372 6.22 -1.90 10.34
CA ARG A 372 6.89 -2.25 9.06
C ARG A 372 8.32 -2.77 9.20
N ASN A 373 8.84 -2.91 10.42
CA ASN A 373 10.26 -3.25 10.64
C ASN A 373 10.70 -4.66 10.20
N GLY A 374 9.82 -5.47 9.61
CA GLY A 374 10.19 -6.67 8.86
C GLY A 374 11.11 -6.39 7.67
N ASP A 375 11.02 -5.19 7.08
CA ASP A 375 11.90 -4.77 5.96
C ASP A 375 13.35 -4.58 6.39
N ASN A 376 13.52 -4.12 7.63
CA ASN A 376 14.83 -4.05 8.23
C ASN A 376 15.39 -5.46 8.49
N LEU A 377 14.55 -6.35 9.05
CA LEU A 377 14.92 -7.73 9.34
C LEU A 377 15.34 -8.50 8.08
N ASP A 378 14.66 -8.27 6.95
CA ASP A 378 15.02 -8.83 5.65
C ASP A 378 16.46 -8.47 5.25
N SER A 379 16.82 -7.18 5.39
CA SER A 379 18.14 -6.66 5.04
C SER A 379 19.24 -7.13 5.99
N VAL A 380 18.92 -7.30 7.28
CA VAL A 380 19.83 -7.89 8.27
C VAL A 380 20.21 -9.32 7.89
N TYR A 381 19.24 -10.17 7.54
CA TYR A 381 19.51 -11.55 7.13
C TYR A 381 20.20 -11.63 5.77
N TRP A 382 19.83 -10.76 4.83
CA TRP A 382 20.52 -10.65 3.55
C TRP A 382 22.03 -10.39 3.73
N LEU A 383 22.39 -9.49 4.64
CA LEU A 383 23.79 -9.16 4.93
C LEU A 383 24.47 -10.31 5.69
N TYR A 384 23.80 -10.89 6.68
CA TYR A 384 24.33 -12.04 7.45
C TYR A 384 24.71 -13.22 6.56
N ASN A 385 23.87 -13.53 5.58
CA ASN A 385 24.11 -14.59 4.60
C ASN A 385 25.35 -14.32 3.72
N ARG A 386 25.85 -13.09 3.68
CA ARG A 386 27.06 -12.68 2.94
C ARG A 386 28.27 -12.56 3.85
N THR A 387 28.14 -11.93 5.03
CA THR A 387 29.28 -11.63 5.92
C THR A 387 29.52 -12.66 7.02
N GLY A 388 28.46 -13.31 7.53
CA GLY A 388 28.53 -14.22 8.67
C GLY A 388 28.70 -13.51 10.01
N ASP A 389 28.47 -12.20 10.06
CA ASP A 389 28.66 -11.38 11.24
C ASP A 389 27.62 -11.71 12.33
N PRO A 390 28.03 -12.27 13.49
CA PRO A 390 27.09 -12.69 14.53
C PRO A 390 26.28 -11.55 15.13
N LYS A 391 26.76 -10.30 15.09
CA LYS A 391 26.01 -9.13 15.59
C LYS A 391 24.71 -8.90 14.84
N LEU A 392 24.63 -9.34 13.58
CA LEU A 392 23.40 -9.23 12.79
C LEU A 392 22.29 -10.13 13.34
N LEU A 393 22.63 -11.29 13.90
CA LEU A 393 21.65 -12.15 14.58
C LEU A 393 21.17 -11.52 15.89
N GLU A 394 22.06 -10.84 16.62
CA GLU A 394 21.69 -10.06 17.81
C GLU A 394 20.72 -8.92 17.45
N LEU A 395 20.96 -8.25 16.32
CA LEU A 395 20.05 -7.25 15.77
C LEU A 395 18.72 -7.87 15.33
N GLY A 396 18.71 -9.07 14.75
CA GLY A 396 17.48 -9.81 14.46
C GLY A 396 16.62 -10.05 15.71
N ASN A 397 17.23 -10.47 16.82
CA ASN A 397 16.56 -10.60 18.12
C ASN A 397 16.04 -9.24 18.63
N LYS A 398 16.76 -8.15 18.34
CA LYS A 398 16.37 -6.79 18.73
C LYS A 398 15.15 -6.32 17.96
N LEU A 399 15.14 -6.47 16.64
CA LEU A 399 14.02 -6.09 15.79
C LEU A 399 12.73 -6.84 16.17
N MET A 400 12.86 -8.10 16.58
CA MET A 400 11.72 -8.88 17.07
C MET A 400 11.15 -8.34 18.40
N ARG A 401 11.98 -7.81 19.31
CA ARG A 401 11.52 -7.30 20.62
C ARG A 401 11.16 -5.82 20.65
N THR A 402 11.70 -4.99 19.75
CA THR A 402 11.48 -3.53 19.75
C THR A 402 10.38 -3.03 18.81
N GLY A 403 10.05 -3.77 17.75
CA GLY A 403 8.96 -3.41 16.81
C GLY A 403 7.68 -4.21 17.02
N ALA A 404 6.68 -4.01 16.16
CA ALA A 404 5.44 -4.78 16.19
C ALA A 404 5.75 -6.26 16.01
N ARG A 405 5.25 -7.10 16.92
CA ARG A 405 5.59 -8.53 16.94
C ARG A 405 4.75 -9.35 15.96
N TRP A 406 3.55 -8.88 15.62
CA TRP A 406 2.60 -9.63 14.77
C TRP A 406 2.37 -11.07 15.25
N MET A 407 2.38 -11.31 16.57
CA MET A 407 2.22 -12.65 17.17
C MET A 407 0.78 -12.97 17.59
N GLY A 408 -0.13 -12.01 17.47
CA GLY A 408 -1.55 -12.15 17.82
C GLY A 408 -2.44 -11.90 16.61
N HIS A 409 -3.74 -11.79 16.85
CA HIS A 409 -4.71 -11.42 15.83
C HIS A 409 -4.53 -9.96 15.38
N VAL A 410 -4.90 -9.66 14.14
CA VAL A 410 -4.80 -8.30 13.57
C VAL A 410 -5.62 -7.33 14.43
N ASN A 411 -4.95 -6.27 14.91
CA ASN A 411 -5.54 -5.20 15.73
C ASN A 411 -5.07 -3.84 15.20
N GLY A 412 -5.66 -3.39 14.10
CA GLY A 412 -5.32 -2.16 13.39
C GLY A 412 -5.83 -2.19 11.95
N GLY A 413 -6.18 -1.01 11.40
CA GLY A 413 -6.82 -0.90 10.09
C GLY A 413 -5.88 -0.60 8.93
N HIS A 414 -4.70 0.01 9.14
CA HIS A 414 -3.91 0.53 8.03
C HIS A 414 -3.43 -0.60 7.09
N ASN A 415 -3.91 -0.58 5.85
CA ASN A 415 -3.78 -1.72 4.93
C ASN A 415 -2.30 -1.99 4.55
N VAL A 416 -1.49 -0.94 4.35
CA VAL A 416 -0.08 -1.06 3.99
C VAL A 416 0.76 -1.59 5.16
N ASP A 417 0.44 -1.18 6.39
CA ASP A 417 1.14 -1.65 7.59
C ASP A 417 0.98 -3.16 7.74
N PHE A 418 -0.24 -3.64 7.49
CA PHE A 418 -0.50 -5.06 7.42
C PHE A 418 0.28 -5.69 6.27
N SER A 419 0.09 -5.23 5.02
CA SER A 419 0.72 -5.82 3.82
C SER A 419 2.24 -5.93 3.92
N GLN A 420 2.89 -5.01 4.64
CA GLN A 420 4.33 -5.06 4.94
C GLN A 420 4.69 -5.86 6.20
N GLY A 421 3.89 -5.74 7.26
CA GLY A 421 4.25 -6.19 8.60
C GLY A 421 3.97 -7.66 8.88
N PHE A 422 2.90 -8.23 8.31
CA PHE A 422 2.42 -9.58 8.66
C PHE A 422 3.43 -10.70 8.36
N ARG A 423 4.38 -10.46 7.43
CA ARG A 423 5.47 -11.38 7.07
C ARG A 423 6.54 -11.52 8.14
N LYS A 424 6.68 -10.55 9.05
CA LYS A 424 7.81 -10.47 10.00
C LYS A 424 7.99 -11.70 10.89
N PRO A 425 6.93 -12.30 11.49
CA PRO A 425 7.08 -13.53 12.27
C PRO A 425 7.75 -14.64 11.45
N ALA A 426 7.26 -14.93 10.24
CA ALA A 426 7.88 -15.92 9.36
C ALA A 426 9.31 -15.55 8.91
N GLN A 427 9.66 -14.26 8.77
CA GLN A 427 11.05 -13.86 8.58
C GLN A 427 11.90 -14.23 9.81
N TYR A 428 11.43 -13.94 11.02
CA TYR A 428 12.15 -14.26 12.25
C TYR A 428 12.23 -15.77 12.55
N TYR A 429 11.27 -16.56 12.07
CA TYR A 429 11.25 -18.02 12.17
C TYR A 429 12.57 -18.66 11.73
N ILE A 430 13.23 -18.14 10.69
CA ILE A 430 14.49 -18.74 10.20
C ILE A 430 15.62 -18.68 11.23
N GLN A 431 15.60 -17.68 12.13
CA GLN A 431 16.55 -17.57 13.25
C GLN A 431 16.04 -18.31 14.48
N ALA A 432 14.75 -18.15 14.80
CA ALA A 432 14.16 -18.68 16.03
C ALA A 432 13.93 -20.20 16.00
N LYS A 433 13.70 -20.78 14.82
CA LYS A 433 13.41 -22.20 14.58
C LYS A 433 12.17 -22.72 15.31
N ASP A 434 11.25 -21.81 15.65
CA ASP A 434 10.03 -22.12 16.40
C ASP A 434 8.80 -21.93 15.49
N PRO A 435 8.08 -23.01 15.12
CA PRO A 435 6.97 -22.98 14.18
C PRO A 435 5.86 -21.97 14.51
N LYS A 436 5.70 -21.58 15.79
CA LYS A 436 4.70 -20.58 16.20
C LYS A 436 4.80 -19.25 15.43
N TYR A 437 6.01 -18.91 14.98
CA TYR A 437 6.23 -17.70 14.20
C TYR A 437 5.69 -17.83 12.77
N LEU A 438 5.76 -19.01 12.15
CA LEU A 438 5.08 -19.25 10.87
C LEU A 438 3.57 -19.23 11.03
N GLU A 439 3.07 -19.88 12.08
CA GLU A 439 1.64 -19.94 12.40
C GLU A 439 1.08 -18.53 12.60
N ALA A 440 1.79 -17.66 13.33
CA ALA A 440 1.39 -16.27 13.53
C ALA A 440 1.22 -15.50 12.20
N THR A 441 2.14 -15.65 11.24
CA THR A 441 2.00 -15.02 9.92
C THR A 441 0.74 -15.49 9.19
N GLU A 442 0.41 -16.79 9.24
CA GLU A 442 -0.83 -17.31 8.64
C GLU A 442 -2.08 -16.82 9.36
N THR A 443 -2.06 -16.80 10.70
CA THR A 443 -3.18 -16.30 11.51
C THR A 443 -3.48 -14.85 11.17
N ASN A 444 -2.46 -13.97 11.13
CA ASN A 444 -2.65 -12.58 10.72
C ASN A 444 -3.25 -12.47 9.30
N TYR A 445 -2.75 -13.28 8.35
CA TYR A 445 -3.29 -13.30 6.99
C TYR A 445 -4.76 -13.66 6.98
N ASN A 446 -5.13 -14.77 7.63
CA ASN A 446 -6.51 -15.25 7.63
C ASN A 446 -7.44 -14.26 8.35
N ASP A 447 -7.02 -13.70 9.49
CA ASP A 447 -7.81 -12.74 10.25
C ASP A 447 -8.12 -11.47 9.45
N MET A 448 -7.12 -10.89 8.76
CA MET A 448 -7.36 -9.70 7.93
C MET A 448 -8.41 -9.97 6.86
N TYR A 449 -8.26 -11.08 6.15
CA TYR A 449 -9.16 -11.47 5.06
C TYR A 449 -10.55 -11.90 5.58
N ASP A 450 -10.63 -12.42 6.80
CA ASP A 450 -11.89 -12.79 7.43
C ASP A 450 -12.64 -11.58 7.99
N VAL A 451 -11.96 -10.64 8.65
CA VAL A 451 -12.60 -9.47 9.27
C VAL A 451 -12.99 -8.43 8.22
N TYR A 452 -12.12 -8.16 7.24
CA TYR A 452 -12.26 -7.06 6.29
C TYR A 452 -12.69 -7.51 4.89
N GLY A 453 -12.99 -8.80 4.74
CA GLY A 453 -13.57 -9.38 3.54
C GLY A 453 -12.55 -9.75 2.48
N GLN A 454 -12.81 -10.85 1.78
CA GLN A 454 -12.01 -11.28 0.63
C GLN A 454 -12.73 -10.92 -0.65
N VAL A 455 -11.97 -10.46 -1.64
CA VAL A 455 -12.51 -10.11 -2.96
C VAL A 455 -11.70 -10.75 -4.10
N PRO A 456 -12.29 -10.89 -5.31
CA PRO A 456 -11.55 -11.34 -6.47
C PRO A 456 -10.33 -10.44 -6.74
N GLY A 457 -9.23 -11.05 -7.23
CA GLY A 457 -7.96 -10.35 -7.43
C GLY A 457 -7.01 -10.36 -6.22
N GLY A 458 -7.31 -11.19 -5.20
CA GLY A 458 -6.36 -11.54 -4.15
C GLY A 458 -6.22 -10.54 -3.00
N MET A 459 -7.00 -9.46 -2.99
CA MET A 459 -6.96 -8.42 -1.96
C MET A 459 -8.17 -8.51 -1.01
N PHE A 460 -8.19 -7.62 -0.02
CA PHE A 460 -9.25 -7.44 0.97
C PHE A 460 -9.78 -6.00 0.95
N GLY A 461 -10.89 -5.72 1.66
CA GLY A 461 -11.44 -4.37 1.79
C GLY A 461 -10.57 -3.49 2.68
N GLY A 462 -9.77 -2.60 2.07
CA GLY A 462 -8.69 -1.90 2.76
C GLY A 462 -8.87 -0.40 2.96
N ASP A 463 -9.50 0.34 2.03
CA ASP A 463 -9.35 1.81 1.94
C ASP A 463 -7.85 2.19 2.11
N GLU A 464 -7.55 3.31 2.77
CA GLU A 464 -6.32 3.46 3.55
C GLU A 464 -6.37 2.66 4.86
N PHE A 465 -7.49 2.74 5.58
CA PHE A 465 -7.76 1.99 6.81
C PHE A 465 -8.95 1.03 6.65
N ALA A 466 -8.69 -0.26 6.83
CA ALA A 466 -9.67 -1.32 6.72
C ALA A 466 -10.74 -1.17 7.84
N ARG A 467 -12.01 -1.31 7.45
CA ARG A 467 -13.16 -1.11 8.35
C ARG A 467 -14.00 -2.39 8.48
N PRO A 468 -14.27 -2.88 9.70
CA PRO A 468 -15.15 -4.03 9.89
C PRO A 468 -16.55 -3.76 9.31
N GLY A 469 -17.14 -4.75 8.65
CA GLY A 469 -18.46 -4.63 8.01
C GLY A 469 -18.45 -4.03 6.59
N HIS A 470 -17.33 -3.45 6.15
CA HIS A 470 -17.14 -2.94 4.79
C HIS A 470 -16.53 -4.01 3.89
N THR A 471 -17.24 -5.13 3.69
CA THR A 471 -16.72 -6.28 2.93
C THR A 471 -17.26 -6.40 1.51
N ASP A 472 -18.12 -5.47 1.07
CA ASP A 472 -18.69 -5.49 -0.29
C ASP A 472 -17.60 -5.22 -1.34
N PRO A 473 -17.65 -5.82 -2.55
CA PRO A 473 -16.66 -5.58 -3.61
C PRO A 473 -16.61 -4.16 -4.18
N GLN A 474 -17.50 -3.24 -3.78
CA GLN A 474 -17.29 -1.81 -4.00
C GLN A 474 -16.12 -1.26 -3.14
N GLN A 475 -15.80 -1.94 -2.03
CA GLN A 475 -14.72 -1.59 -1.14
C GLN A 475 -13.37 -1.66 -1.85
N ALA A 476 -12.58 -0.61 -1.70
CA ALA A 476 -11.30 -0.45 -2.37
C ALA A 476 -10.14 -0.86 -1.47
N ILE A 477 -8.94 -0.88 -2.06
CA ILE A 477 -7.67 -0.94 -1.34
C ILE A 477 -6.65 0.04 -1.96
N GLU A 478 -5.78 0.58 -1.13
CA GLU A 478 -4.66 1.42 -1.55
C GLU A 478 -3.67 0.68 -2.47
N THR A 479 -3.20 1.36 -3.51
CA THR A 479 -2.20 0.85 -4.46
C THR A 479 -0.87 0.44 -3.80
N CYS A 480 -0.41 1.15 -2.75
CA CYS A 480 0.75 0.71 -1.94
C CYS A 480 0.50 -0.67 -1.30
N GLY A 481 -0.71 -0.90 -0.77
CA GLY A 481 -1.09 -2.16 -0.15
C GLY A 481 -1.00 -3.34 -1.10
N VAL A 482 -1.28 -3.11 -2.39
CA VAL A 482 -1.18 -4.11 -3.47
C VAL A 482 0.28 -4.54 -3.69
N VAL A 483 1.19 -3.59 -3.91
CA VAL A 483 2.60 -3.91 -4.21
C VAL A 483 3.35 -4.44 -2.98
N GLU A 484 2.99 -4.00 -1.78
CA GLU A 484 3.59 -4.53 -0.55
C GLU A 484 3.10 -5.94 -0.20
N MET A 485 1.84 -6.26 -0.51
CA MET A 485 1.31 -7.61 -0.39
C MET A 485 2.05 -8.56 -1.34
N MET A 486 2.29 -8.13 -2.59
CA MET A 486 3.10 -8.91 -3.55
C MET A 486 4.50 -9.18 -2.99
N LEU A 487 5.20 -8.14 -2.55
CA LEU A 487 6.53 -8.31 -1.96
C LEU A 487 6.53 -9.24 -0.74
N SER A 488 5.50 -9.16 0.10
CA SER A 488 5.32 -10.07 1.23
C SER A 488 5.23 -11.52 0.81
N GLN A 489 4.43 -11.80 -0.21
CA GLN A 489 4.24 -13.15 -0.73
C GLN A 489 5.53 -13.68 -1.37
N GLU A 490 6.32 -12.84 -2.04
CA GLU A 490 7.63 -13.22 -2.60
C GLU A 490 8.67 -13.56 -1.52
N ILE A 491 8.72 -12.76 -0.44
CA ILE A 491 9.63 -13.01 0.68
C ILE A 491 9.22 -14.31 1.40
N LEU A 492 7.92 -14.48 1.67
CA LEU A 492 7.38 -15.67 2.33
C LEU A 492 7.55 -16.94 1.49
N LEU A 493 7.44 -16.83 0.16
CA LEU A 493 7.75 -17.92 -0.77
C LEU A 493 9.22 -18.35 -0.62
N GLY A 494 10.16 -17.40 -0.61
CA GLY A 494 11.59 -17.70 -0.42
C GLY A 494 11.91 -18.38 0.91
N ILE A 495 11.25 -17.95 1.99
CA ILE A 495 11.46 -18.46 3.34
C ILE A 495 10.87 -19.86 3.53
N THR A 496 9.61 -20.05 3.10
CA THR A 496 8.84 -21.25 3.43
C THR A 496 8.94 -22.33 2.36
N GLY A 497 9.18 -21.94 1.10
CA GLY A 497 9.02 -22.83 -0.05
C GLY A 497 7.57 -23.25 -0.32
N ASP A 498 6.60 -22.73 0.44
CA ASP A 498 5.19 -23.08 0.30
C ASP A 498 4.58 -22.37 -0.92
N LEU A 499 4.12 -23.17 -1.87
CA LEU A 499 3.64 -22.71 -3.16
C LEU A 499 2.32 -21.94 -3.10
N LYS A 500 1.61 -21.95 -1.96
CA LYS A 500 0.44 -21.08 -1.78
C LYS A 500 0.78 -19.59 -1.88
N TRP A 501 2.00 -19.20 -1.50
CA TRP A 501 2.44 -17.81 -1.61
C TRP A 501 2.63 -17.41 -3.08
N ALA A 502 3.10 -18.34 -3.92
CA ALA A 502 3.15 -18.12 -5.37
C ALA A 502 1.75 -18.01 -5.98
N ASP A 503 0.80 -18.85 -5.56
CA ASP A 503 -0.60 -18.74 -6.03
C ASP A 503 -1.24 -17.40 -5.60
N ARG A 504 -1.03 -16.97 -4.34
CA ARG A 504 -1.50 -15.67 -3.82
C ARG A 504 -0.88 -14.50 -4.58
N LEU A 505 0.41 -14.59 -4.94
CA LEU A 505 1.12 -13.59 -5.75
C LEU A 505 0.57 -13.48 -7.16
N GLU A 506 0.27 -14.61 -7.82
CA GLU A 506 -0.37 -14.60 -9.13
C GLU A 506 -1.77 -13.96 -9.10
N ASP A 507 -2.54 -14.23 -8.05
CA ASP A 507 -3.88 -13.64 -7.86
C ASP A 507 -3.80 -12.10 -7.81
N VAL A 508 -2.78 -11.52 -7.15
CA VAL A 508 -2.61 -10.06 -7.08
C VAL A 508 -1.98 -9.49 -8.36
N ALA A 509 -0.86 -10.08 -8.81
CA ALA A 509 -0.02 -9.55 -9.89
C ALA A 509 -0.73 -9.51 -11.26
N PHE A 510 -1.54 -10.53 -11.58
CA PHE A 510 -2.20 -10.59 -12.88
C PHE A 510 -3.60 -9.95 -12.90
N ASN A 511 -4.14 -9.57 -11.73
CA ASN A 511 -5.52 -9.09 -11.62
C ASN A 511 -5.60 -7.68 -11.01
N THR A 512 -5.18 -7.49 -9.76
CA THR A 512 -5.35 -6.20 -9.08
C THR A 512 -4.28 -5.19 -9.47
N LEU A 513 -3.00 -5.58 -9.49
CA LEU A 513 -1.88 -4.65 -9.80
C LEU A 513 -2.06 -3.91 -11.12
N PRO A 514 -2.31 -4.56 -12.28
CA PRO A 514 -2.38 -3.83 -13.54
C PRO A 514 -3.57 -2.86 -13.58
N ALA A 515 -4.58 -3.11 -12.75
CA ALA A 515 -5.79 -2.33 -12.68
C ALA A 515 -5.63 -1.03 -11.86
N THR A 516 -4.58 -0.86 -11.05
CA THR A 516 -4.35 0.36 -10.26
C THR A 516 -3.85 1.54 -11.09
N MET A 517 -3.41 1.28 -12.32
CA MET A 517 -2.75 2.25 -13.21
C MET A 517 -3.34 2.23 -14.61
N THR A 518 -3.11 3.28 -15.40
CA THR A 518 -3.39 3.27 -16.84
C THR A 518 -2.54 2.20 -17.53
N ALA A 519 -3.02 1.69 -18.67
CA ALA A 519 -2.35 0.58 -19.37
C ALA A 519 -0.95 0.92 -19.90
N ASP A 520 -0.69 2.20 -20.11
CA ASP A 520 0.61 2.76 -20.48
C ASP A 520 1.47 3.18 -19.28
N MET A 521 1.00 2.92 -18.04
CA MET A 521 1.68 3.25 -16.78
C MET A 521 2.06 4.73 -16.60
N LYS A 522 1.29 5.63 -17.23
CA LYS A 522 1.50 7.08 -17.12
C LYS A 522 0.72 7.74 -16.00
N ALA A 523 -0.30 7.09 -15.45
CA ALA A 523 -1.08 7.59 -14.33
C ALA A 523 -1.57 6.44 -13.46
N LEU A 524 -1.85 6.72 -12.19
CA LEU A 524 -2.43 5.77 -11.24
C LEU A 524 -3.54 6.40 -10.43
N ARG A 525 -4.32 5.56 -9.73
CA ARG A 525 -5.27 5.97 -8.69
C ARG A 525 -4.85 5.43 -7.32
N TYR A 526 -5.27 6.11 -6.26
CA TYR A 526 -4.99 5.66 -4.89
C TYR A 526 -5.75 4.38 -4.54
N LEU A 527 -7.07 4.41 -4.70
CA LEU A 527 -8.00 3.35 -4.31
C LEU A 527 -8.52 2.56 -5.52
N THR A 528 -8.45 1.24 -5.44
CA THR A 528 -8.84 0.32 -6.50
C THR A 528 -9.81 -0.74 -5.98
N SER A 529 -11.00 -0.86 -6.60
CA SER A 529 -12.05 -1.83 -6.18
C SER A 529 -12.26 -2.95 -7.20
N PRO A 530 -12.55 -4.20 -6.81
CA PRO A 530 -12.82 -5.30 -7.75
C PRO A 530 -14.11 -5.10 -8.57
N ASN A 531 -15.09 -4.38 -8.02
CA ASN A 531 -16.23 -3.83 -8.74
C ASN A 531 -16.12 -2.30 -8.78
N GLN A 532 -15.89 -1.76 -9.97
CA GLN A 532 -15.63 -0.34 -10.20
C GLN A 532 -16.19 0.06 -11.58
N CYS A 533 -17.33 0.77 -11.58
CA CYS A 533 -18.03 1.18 -12.79
C CYS A 533 -17.56 2.52 -13.36
N ASN A 534 -16.86 3.34 -12.57
CA ASN A 534 -16.21 4.58 -13.00
C ASN A 534 -14.86 4.79 -12.30
N SER A 535 -14.08 5.75 -12.78
CA SER A 535 -12.83 6.20 -12.18
C SER A 535 -12.76 7.70 -12.38
N ASP A 536 -13.16 8.49 -11.39
CA ASP A 536 -13.34 9.93 -11.53
C ASP A 536 -12.77 10.70 -10.33
N LYS A 537 -12.86 12.04 -10.37
CA LYS A 537 -12.36 12.91 -9.30
C LYS A 537 -13.34 13.13 -8.15
N ARG A 538 -14.55 12.56 -8.19
CA ARG A 538 -15.54 12.78 -7.13
C ARG A 538 -15.09 12.07 -5.85
N SER A 539 -15.33 12.69 -4.71
CA SER A 539 -15.18 11.98 -3.44
C SER A 539 -16.19 10.86 -3.33
N LYS A 540 -15.72 9.70 -2.89
CA LYS A 540 -16.53 8.49 -2.66
C LYS A 540 -16.82 8.28 -1.17
N SER A 541 -16.45 9.25 -0.34
CA SER A 541 -16.69 9.23 1.11
C SER A 541 -18.16 9.47 1.44
N PRO A 542 -18.74 8.80 2.45
CA PRO A 542 -18.10 7.92 3.44
C PRO A 542 -18.07 6.42 3.06
N ILE A 543 -18.54 6.06 1.85
CA ILE A 543 -18.59 4.65 1.42
C ILE A 543 -17.17 4.08 1.31
N LEU A 544 -16.23 4.84 0.73
CA LEU A 544 -14.80 4.67 0.98
C LEU A 544 -14.40 5.65 2.09
N ALA A 545 -13.54 5.27 3.04
CA ALA A 545 -13.22 6.14 4.18
C ALA A 545 -12.59 7.47 3.72
N ASP A 546 -11.69 7.39 2.75
CA ASP A 546 -10.87 8.49 2.27
C ASP A 546 -11.67 9.51 1.45
N GLY A 547 -11.60 10.77 1.87
CA GLY A 547 -12.17 11.91 1.14
C GLY A 547 -11.37 12.29 -0.11
N GLY A 548 -11.94 13.11 -1.00
CA GLY A 548 -11.24 13.58 -2.20
C GLY A 548 -11.13 12.58 -3.36
N PRO A 549 -10.29 12.86 -4.38
CA PRO A 549 -10.32 12.21 -5.69
C PRO A 549 -9.58 10.85 -5.73
N MET A 550 -9.86 9.96 -4.78
CA MET A 550 -9.06 8.74 -4.57
C MET A 550 -9.11 7.70 -5.70
N GLN A 551 -10.06 7.83 -6.63
CA GLN A 551 -10.17 6.97 -7.82
C GLN A 551 -9.78 7.69 -9.12
N TRP A 552 -9.19 8.87 -9.05
CA TRP A 552 -8.74 9.62 -10.22
C TRP A 552 -7.41 9.09 -10.77
N MET A 553 -7.32 8.86 -12.08
CA MET A 553 -6.05 8.46 -12.71
C MET A 553 -5.18 9.69 -12.94
N ASN A 554 -4.22 9.94 -12.04
CA ASN A 554 -3.41 11.16 -12.06
C ASN A 554 -1.91 10.85 -11.86
N PRO A 555 -1.00 11.40 -12.71
CA PRO A 555 0.44 11.29 -12.50
C PRO A 555 1.03 12.19 -11.40
N TYR A 556 0.29 13.18 -10.89
CA TYR A 556 0.82 14.23 -10.00
C TYR A 556 0.26 14.19 -8.57
N GLU A 557 -0.76 13.38 -8.32
CA GLU A 557 -1.36 13.20 -6.99
C GLU A 557 -1.02 11.84 -6.40
N HIS A 558 -1.54 11.55 -5.21
CA HIS A 558 -1.38 10.26 -4.53
C HIS A 558 0.09 9.97 -4.14
N ARG A 559 0.67 10.92 -3.39
CA ARG A 559 2.08 10.98 -2.95
C ARG A 559 2.70 9.61 -2.65
N CYS A 560 2.16 8.81 -1.75
CA CYS A 560 2.76 7.50 -1.40
C CYS A 560 2.73 6.53 -2.60
N CYS A 561 1.56 6.32 -3.20
CA CYS A 561 1.33 5.37 -4.29
C CYS A 561 2.17 5.69 -5.52
N GLN A 562 2.29 6.97 -5.87
CA GLN A 562 3.11 7.46 -6.99
C GLN A 562 4.57 7.00 -6.87
N HIS A 563 5.10 6.90 -5.64
CA HIS A 563 6.50 6.55 -5.43
C HIS A 563 6.68 5.06 -5.11
N ASN A 564 5.74 4.41 -4.42
CA ASN A 564 5.91 3.02 -4.00
C ASN A 564 5.49 1.98 -5.06
N SER A 565 4.58 2.30 -5.98
CA SER A 565 4.04 1.31 -6.94
C SER A 565 5.10 0.75 -7.88
N GLY A 566 6.17 1.50 -8.13
CA GLY A 566 7.24 1.20 -9.09
C GLY A 566 8.06 -0.07 -8.81
N MET A 567 7.77 -0.77 -7.71
CA MET A 567 8.47 -1.98 -7.31
C MET A 567 7.74 -3.27 -7.69
N GLY A 568 6.46 -3.19 -8.06
CA GLY A 568 5.59 -4.35 -8.28
C GLY A 568 6.12 -5.31 -9.35
N TRP A 569 6.32 -4.83 -10.59
CA TRP A 569 6.83 -5.67 -11.68
C TRP A 569 8.31 -6.05 -11.55
N PRO A 570 9.21 -5.16 -11.11
CA PRO A 570 10.63 -5.51 -10.97
C PRO A 570 10.89 -6.67 -10.00
N TYR A 571 10.26 -6.67 -8.81
CA TYR A 571 10.42 -7.77 -7.86
C TYR A 571 9.67 -9.04 -8.31
N PHE A 572 8.52 -8.89 -8.97
CA PHE A 572 7.83 -10.02 -9.61
C PHE A 572 8.74 -10.71 -10.63
N ALA A 573 9.37 -9.94 -11.51
CA ALA A 573 10.31 -10.45 -12.51
C ALA A 573 11.50 -11.16 -11.86
N GLN A 574 12.05 -10.61 -10.77
CA GLN A 574 13.10 -11.25 -9.98
C GLN A 574 12.65 -12.59 -9.36
N SER A 575 11.36 -12.73 -9.06
CA SER A 575 10.76 -13.88 -8.39
C SER A 575 10.25 -14.98 -9.34
N THR A 576 10.48 -14.85 -10.65
CA THR A 576 10.10 -15.89 -11.63
C THR A 576 10.96 -17.16 -11.50
N TRP A 577 12.25 -17.00 -11.18
CA TRP A 577 13.23 -18.08 -11.05
C TRP A 577 14.02 -18.01 -9.74
N TYR A 578 14.32 -19.18 -9.17
CA TYR A 578 15.14 -19.32 -7.97
C TYR A 578 16.26 -20.34 -8.19
N ALA A 579 17.38 -20.15 -7.51
CA ALA A 579 18.31 -21.23 -7.25
C ALA A 579 17.75 -22.15 -6.15
N THR A 580 18.19 -23.41 -6.14
CA THR A 580 17.76 -24.37 -5.12
C THR A 580 18.94 -25.00 -4.39
N PRO A 581 18.72 -25.52 -3.18
CA PRO A 581 19.54 -26.58 -2.60
C PRO A 581 19.93 -27.66 -3.62
N GLY A 582 21.13 -28.25 -3.49
CA GLY A 582 21.64 -29.21 -4.47
C GLY A 582 22.11 -28.62 -5.81
N ASN A 583 22.36 -27.30 -5.85
CA ASN A 583 22.85 -26.56 -7.03
C ASN A 583 21.92 -26.65 -8.26
N GLY A 584 20.60 -26.64 -8.03
CA GLY A 584 19.58 -26.65 -9.08
C GLY A 584 18.94 -25.29 -9.33
N LEU A 585 17.86 -25.33 -10.11
CA LEU A 585 17.00 -24.17 -10.41
C LEU A 585 15.52 -24.54 -10.20
N ALA A 586 14.71 -23.56 -9.86
CA ALA A 586 13.26 -23.67 -9.78
C ALA A 586 12.58 -22.60 -10.63
N ALA A 587 11.68 -23.00 -11.51
CA ALA A 587 10.72 -22.13 -12.17
C ALA A 587 9.46 -22.05 -11.30
N ILE A 588 9.14 -20.86 -10.78
CA ILE A 588 8.03 -20.66 -9.83
C ILE A 588 6.88 -19.96 -10.53
N ILE A 589 7.07 -18.70 -10.91
CA ILE A 589 6.04 -17.90 -11.56
C ILE A 589 6.32 -17.92 -13.04
N TYR A 590 5.46 -18.59 -13.80
CA TYR A 590 5.69 -18.78 -15.22
C TYR A 590 5.52 -17.46 -15.96
N SER A 591 6.54 -17.06 -16.71
CA SER A 591 6.57 -15.79 -17.43
C SER A 591 7.67 -15.84 -18.51
N PRO A 592 7.44 -15.21 -19.67
CA PRO A 592 8.44 -15.16 -20.73
C PRO A 592 9.74 -14.53 -20.20
N SER A 593 10.80 -15.33 -20.18
CA SER A 593 12.05 -14.94 -19.55
C SER A 593 13.23 -15.81 -19.98
N LYS A 594 14.44 -15.35 -19.70
CA LYS A 594 15.66 -16.14 -19.79
C LYS A 594 16.44 -16.02 -18.50
N VAL A 595 16.69 -17.14 -17.84
CA VAL A 595 17.57 -17.20 -16.66
C VAL A 595 18.98 -17.60 -17.07
N VAL A 596 20.00 -16.97 -16.48
CA VAL A 596 21.43 -17.29 -16.61
C VAL A 596 21.98 -17.59 -15.21
N ALA A 597 22.40 -18.83 -14.99
CA ALA A 597 22.78 -19.28 -13.65
C ALA A 597 23.83 -20.41 -13.63
N LYS A 598 24.56 -20.53 -12.52
CA LYS A 598 25.48 -21.63 -12.23
C LYS A 598 24.70 -22.80 -11.62
N VAL A 599 24.91 -24.01 -12.13
CA VAL A 599 24.23 -25.24 -11.68
C VAL A 599 25.20 -26.40 -11.53
N GLY A 600 24.77 -27.45 -10.82
CA GLY A 600 25.49 -28.72 -10.69
C GLY A 600 26.93 -28.55 -10.16
N ASP A 601 27.90 -28.71 -11.06
CA ASP A 601 29.34 -28.60 -10.79
C ASP A 601 29.89 -27.16 -10.89
N GLY A 602 29.02 -26.17 -11.09
CA GLY A 602 29.38 -24.74 -11.27
C GLY A 602 29.35 -24.28 -12.72
N THR A 603 28.91 -25.13 -13.64
CA THR A 603 28.67 -24.77 -15.04
C THR A 603 27.62 -23.65 -15.11
N GLN A 604 27.95 -22.56 -15.78
CA GLN A 604 26.98 -21.52 -16.12
C GLN A 604 26.17 -21.96 -17.32
N ILE A 605 24.85 -21.93 -17.19
CA ILE A 605 23.88 -22.28 -18.22
C ILE A 605 22.91 -21.12 -18.43
N SER A 606 22.10 -21.21 -19.48
CA SER A 606 20.85 -20.44 -19.55
C SER A 606 19.65 -21.32 -19.86
N ILE A 607 18.49 -20.96 -19.32
CA ILE A 607 17.21 -21.56 -19.69
C ILE A 607 16.31 -20.44 -20.20
N THR A 608 15.85 -20.56 -21.44
CA THR A 608 14.83 -19.66 -22.00
C THR A 608 13.46 -20.27 -21.79
N GLU A 609 12.58 -19.53 -21.12
CA GLU A 609 11.16 -19.82 -20.92
C GLU A 609 10.33 -19.07 -21.96
N LYS A 610 9.75 -19.81 -22.90
CA LYS A 610 8.87 -19.27 -23.94
C LYS A 610 7.43 -19.59 -23.59
N THR A 611 6.64 -18.55 -23.34
CA THR A 611 5.23 -18.72 -22.99
C THR A 611 4.44 -17.42 -23.18
N HIS A 612 3.13 -17.58 -23.37
CA HIS A 612 2.15 -16.49 -23.24
C HIS A 612 1.37 -16.59 -21.91
N TYR A 613 1.85 -17.38 -20.94
CA TYR A 613 1.34 -17.39 -19.57
C TYR A 613 1.33 -15.94 -19.04
N PRO A 614 0.25 -15.48 -18.39
CA PRO A 614 -0.90 -16.24 -17.88
C PRO A 614 -2.06 -16.47 -18.86
N PHE A 615 -1.98 -16.00 -20.11
CA PHE A 615 -3.08 -16.08 -21.08
C PHE A 615 -3.18 -17.45 -21.78
N ASP A 616 -2.08 -18.20 -21.85
CA ASP A 616 -2.01 -19.59 -22.33
C ASP A 616 -1.25 -20.48 -21.34
N GLY A 617 -1.60 -21.77 -21.30
CA GLY A 617 -1.06 -22.73 -20.34
C GLY A 617 0.20 -23.45 -20.79
N ARG A 618 0.68 -23.23 -22.02
CA ARG A 618 1.88 -23.87 -22.55
C ARG A 618 3.14 -23.09 -22.19
N VAL A 619 4.11 -23.77 -21.59
CA VAL A 619 5.42 -23.22 -21.22
C VAL A 619 6.52 -24.10 -21.83
N GLU A 620 7.41 -23.52 -22.63
CA GLU A 620 8.57 -24.22 -23.21
C GLU A 620 9.88 -23.71 -22.60
N PHE A 621 10.63 -24.60 -21.97
CA PHE A 621 11.98 -24.35 -21.47
C PHE A 621 13.02 -24.90 -22.45
N VAL A 622 13.94 -24.06 -22.88
CA VAL A 622 15.07 -24.44 -23.75
C VAL A 622 16.38 -24.25 -23.01
N VAL A 623 17.11 -25.35 -22.79
CA VAL A 623 18.39 -25.33 -22.07
C VAL A 623 19.54 -25.05 -23.03
N ALA A 624 20.34 -24.02 -22.74
CA ALA A 624 21.63 -23.80 -23.38
C ALA A 624 22.75 -23.99 -22.36
N THR A 625 23.73 -24.84 -22.69
CA THR A 625 24.84 -25.16 -21.79
C THR A 625 26.11 -25.47 -22.58
N PRO A 626 27.30 -25.04 -22.14
CA PRO A 626 28.56 -25.33 -22.84
C PRO A 626 28.95 -26.81 -22.77
N LYS A 627 28.45 -27.55 -21.77
CA LYS A 627 28.67 -29.00 -21.62
C LYS A 627 27.48 -29.65 -20.93
N SER A 628 27.33 -30.96 -21.09
CA SER A 628 26.28 -31.69 -20.38
C SER A 628 26.54 -31.68 -18.87
N VAL A 629 25.57 -31.22 -18.08
CA VAL A 629 25.69 -31.01 -16.62
C VAL A 629 24.49 -31.62 -15.90
N ASN A 630 24.74 -32.27 -14.76
CA ASN A 630 23.68 -32.88 -13.94
C ASN A 630 23.22 -31.93 -12.85
N PHE A 631 21.93 -31.61 -12.82
CA PHE A 631 21.31 -30.79 -11.77
C PHE A 631 19.79 -31.04 -11.73
N PRO A 632 19.13 -30.76 -10.59
CA PRO A 632 17.68 -30.80 -10.50
C PRO A 632 17.05 -29.50 -11.03
N LEU A 633 16.04 -29.64 -11.91
CA LEU A 633 15.14 -28.56 -12.31
C LEU A 633 13.78 -28.79 -11.64
N TYR A 634 13.36 -27.84 -10.82
CA TYR A 634 12.07 -27.85 -10.12
C TYR A 634 11.05 -27.00 -10.88
N LEU A 635 9.84 -27.52 -11.03
CA LEU A 635 8.72 -26.84 -11.65
C LEU A 635 7.57 -26.73 -10.66
N ARG A 636 7.08 -25.53 -10.37
CA ARG A 636 5.85 -25.37 -9.57
C ARG A 636 4.65 -25.95 -10.33
N ILE A 637 3.81 -26.69 -9.64
CA ILE A 637 2.47 -27.03 -10.14
C ILE A 637 1.48 -26.04 -9.51
N PRO A 638 0.91 -25.10 -10.29
CA PRO A 638 -0.01 -24.11 -9.75
C PRO A 638 -1.16 -24.79 -9.01
N GLY A 639 -1.62 -24.22 -7.88
CA GLY A 639 -2.67 -24.84 -7.07
C GLY A 639 -4.00 -25.03 -7.80
N TRP A 640 -4.17 -24.32 -8.92
CA TRP A 640 -5.32 -24.44 -9.77
C TRP A 640 -5.24 -25.54 -10.84
N CYS A 641 -4.05 -26.07 -11.14
CA CYS A 641 -3.84 -27.01 -12.24
C CYS A 641 -3.90 -28.47 -11.75
N GLN A 642 -4.87 -29.25 -12.24
CA GLN A 642 -5.08 -30.64 -11.80
C GLN A 642 -4.29 -31.67 -12.60
N LYS A 643 -4.12 -31.47 -13.92
CA LYS A 643 -3.57 -32.48 -14.84
C LYS A 643 -2.48 -31.91 -15.75
N PRO A 644 -1.35 -31.44 -15.20
CA PRO A 644 -0.25 -30.93 -16.02
C PRO A 644 0.36 -32.05 -16.89
N ARG A 645 0.83 -31.69 -18.08
CA ARG A 645 1.50 -32.63 -19.00
C ARG A 645 2.92 -32.17 -19.27
N PHE A 646 3.87 -33.10 -19.24
CA PHE A 646 5.28 -32.82 -19.44
C PHE A 646 5.79 -33.54 -20.70
N ILE A 647 6.56 -32.84 -21.52
CA ILE A 647 7.16 -33.37 -22.74
C ILE A 647 8.63 -32.99 -22.75
N LEU A 648 9.52 -33.98 -22.69
CA LEU A 648 10.97 -33.78 -22.74
C LEU A 648 11.51 -34.26 -24.09
N ASN A 649 12.10 -33.35 -24.86
CA ASN A 649 12.66 -33.62 -26.19
C ASN A 649 11.66 -34.34 -27.13
N GLY A 650 10.41 -33.90 -27.12
CA GLY A 650 9.32 -34.47 -27.92
C GLY A 650 8.71 -35.77 -27.38
N LYS A 651 9.21 -36.31 -26.26
CA LYS A 651 8.68 -37.53 -25.62
C LYS A 651 7.89 -37.18 -24.36
N PRO A 652 6.69 -37.76 -24.15
CA PRO A 652 5.96 -37.60 -22.90
C PRO A 652 6.80 -38.01 -21.69
N LEU A 653 6.71 -37.24 -20.62
CA LEU A 653 7.36 -37.48 -19.35
C LEU A 653 6.28 -37.65 -18.28
N THR A 654 6.23 -38.82 -17.63
CA THR A 654 5.24 -39.10 -16.60
C THR A 654 5.70 -38.58 -15.24
N ALA A 655 4.92 -37.70 -14.64
CA ALA A 655 5.08 -37.25 -13.26
C ALA A 655 3.72 -37.33 -12.55
N ALA A 656 3.69 -37.87 -11.32
CA ALA A 656 2.49 -37.91 -10.48
C ALA A 656 2.21 -36.55 -9.83
N ALA A 657 2.25 -35.49 -10.63
CA ALA A 657 2.13 -34.10 -10.20
C ALA A 657 0.81 -33.86 -9.46
N LYS A 658 0.87 -33.17 -8.32
CA LYS A 658 -0.31 -32.72 -7.57
C LYS A 658 -0.33 -31.18 -7.51
N PRO A 659 -1.50 -30.53 -7.41
CA PRO A 659 -1.57 -29.09 -7.18
C PRO A 659 -0.74 -28.67 -5.96
N LYS A 660 -0.15 -27.47 -5.99
CA LYS A 660 0.69 -26.91 -4.91
C LYS A 660 1.87 -27.82 -4.53
N SER A 661 2.50 -28.43 -5.52
CA SER A 661 3.74 -29.19 -5.34
C SER A 661 4.79 -28.83 -6.39
N PHE A 662 6.01 -29.28 -6.18
CA PHE A 662 7.05 -29.24 -7.19
C PHE A 662 7.16 -30.58 -7.92
N VAL A 663 7.37 -30.52 -9.24
CA VAL A 663 7.94 -31.63 -10.00
C VAL A 663 9.43 -31.37 -10.15
N ALA A 664 10.25 -32.20 -9.52
CA ALA A 664 11.70 -32.16 -9.59
C ALA A 664 12.22 -33.14 -10.64
N ILE A 665 12.85 -32.63 -11.70
CA ILE A 665 13.46 -33.42 -12.77
C ILE A 665 14.98 -33.33 -12.63
N THR A 666 15.59 -34.39 -12.12
CA THR A 666 17.04 -34.51 -11.98
C THR A 666 17.61 -35.37 -13.09
N ARG A 667 18.44 -34.78 -13.93
CA ARG A 667 19.11 -35.48 -15.03
C ARG A 667 20.36 -34.73 -15.48
N LYS A 668 21.13 -35.40 -16.34
CA LYS A 668 22.20 -34.77 -17.12
C LYS A 668 21.60 -34.02 -18.31
N TRP A 669 21.47 -32.70 -18.18
CA TRP A 669 20.95 -31.81 -19.21
C TRP A 669 22.02 -31.54 -20.26
N ALA A 670 21.64 -31.51 -21.54
CA ALA A 670 22.49 -31.20 -22.68
C ALA A 670 22.01 -29.94 -23.40
N ASN A 671 22.91 -29.34 -24.19
CA ASN A 671 22.58 -28.16 -24.99
C ASN A 671 21.44 -28.46 -25.97
N GLY A 672 20.44 -27.59 -26.01
CA GLY A 672 19.27 -27.73 -26.86
C GLY A 672 18.19 -28.67 -26.31
N ASP A 673 18.34 -29.23 -25.11
CA ASP A 673 17.26 -29.95 -24.45
C ASP A 673 16.04 -29.04 -24.27
N LYS A 674 14.86 -29.57 -24.58
CA LYS A 674 13.58 -28.87 -24.51
C LYS A 674 12.63 -29.58 -23.57
N LEU A 675 12.11 -28.85 -22.59
CA LEU A 675 11.06 -29.31 -21.71
C LEU A 675 9.82 -28.45 -21.94
N VAL A 676 8.72 -29.05 -22.39
CA VAL A 676 7.42 -28.38 -22.51
C VAL A 676 6.53 -28.85 -21.38
N VAL A 677 5.84 -27.89 -20.76
CA VAL A 677 4.80 -28.14 -19.78
C VAL A 677 3.51 -27.52 -20.29
N ASP A 678 2.46 -28.33 -20.40
CA ASP A 678 1.11 -27.83 -20.66
C ASP A 678 0.32 -27.87 -19.34
N PHE A 679 -0.18 -26.70 -18.92
CA PHE A 679 -1.12 -26.56 -17.81
C PHE A 679 -2.54 -26.39 -18.36
N PRO A 680 -3.43 -27.40 -18.29
CA PRO A 680 -4.82 -27.25 -18.71
C PRO A 680 -5.52 -26.15 -17.90
N MET A 681 -5.88 -25.06 -18.57
CA MET A 681 -6.58 -23.91 -17.97
C MET A 681 -8.08 -24.09 -18.04
N GLU A 682 -8.61 -24.89 -17.12
CA GLU A 682 -10.05 -25.09 -16.92
C GLU A 682 -10.70 -23.83 -16.31
N ILE A 683 -11.98 -23.60 -16.65
CA ILE A 683 -12.79 -22.54 -16.05
C ILE A 683 -13.21 -23.00 -14.65
N ARG A 684 -13.07 -22.10 -13.67
CA ARG A 684 -13.51 -22.31 -12.30
C ARG A 684 -14.39 -21.15 -11.85
N ILE A 685 -15.30 -21.45 -10.93
CA ILE A 685 -16.13 -20.46 -10.26
C ILE A 685 -15.74 -20.43 -8.78
N ARG A 686 -15.45 -19.24 -8.25
CA ARG A 686 -15.35 -18.99 -6.80
C ARG A 686 -16.62 -18.31 -6.34
N THR A 687 -17.23 -18.81 -5.26
CA THR A 687 -18.40 -18.18 -4.63
C THR A 687 -17.95 -17.41 -3.40
N TRP A 688 -18.36 -16.15 -3.31
CA TRP A 688 -17.98 -15.22 -2.25
C TRP A 688 -19.15 -15.04 -1.28
N ALA A 689 -19.19 -15.86 -0.23
CA ALA A 689 -20.32 -15.87 0.72
C ALA A 689 -20.56 -14.51 1.40
N LYS A 690 -19.48 -13.85 1.87
CA LYS A 690 -19.55 -12.51 2.47
C LYS A 690 -19.93 -11.41 1.47
N ASN A 691 -19.80 -11.68 0.17
CA ASN A 691 -20.16 -10.77 -0.91
C ASN A 691 -21.49 -11.21 -1.52
N LYS A 692 -22.44 -11.55 -0.63
CA LYS A 692 -23.84 -11.88 -0.96
C LYS A 692 -23.96 -13.06 -1.93
N ASN A 693 -23.10 -14.05 -1.78
CA ASN A 693 -23.00 -15.24 -2.66
C ASN A 693 -22.78 -14.91 -4.14
N SER A 694 -22.21 -13.73 -4.46
CA SER A 694 -21.71 -13.45 -5.80
C SER A 694 -20.59 -14.40 -6.19
N ILE A 695 -20.27 -14.43 -7.48
CA ILE A 695 -19.25 -15.30 -8.03
C ILE A 695 -18.13 -14.52 -8.72
N SER A 696 -16.95 -15.11 -8.79
CA SER A 696 -15.94 -14.74 -9.78
C SER A 696 -15.60 -15.93 -10.68
N VAL A 697 -15.18 -15.64 -11.90
CA VAL A 697 -14.83 -16.64 -12.91
C VAL A 697 -13.34 -16.60 -13.16
N ASP A 698 -12.66 -17.73 -13.00
CA ASP A 698 -11.22 -17.83 -13.18
C ASP A 698 -10.87 -18.81 -14.31
N ARG A 699 -9.81 -18.53 -15.05
CA ARG A 699 -9.17 -19.47 -15.98
C ARG A 699 -7.66 -19.35 -15.85
N GLY A 700 -7.01 -20.42 -15.38
CA GLY A 700 -5.61 -20.32 -14.93
C GLY A 700 -5.52 -19.40 -13.69
N PRO A 701 -4.54 -18.48 -13.62
CA PRO A 701 -4.46 -17.46 -12.56
C PRO A 701 -5.24 -16.16 -12.89
N LEU A 702 -5.89 -16.09 -14.05
CA LEU A 702 -6.66 -14.92 -14.46
C LEU A 702 -8.09 -15.00 -13.92
N THR A 703 -8.48 -14.01 -13.12
CA THR A 703 -9.88 -13.69 -12.82
C THR A 703 -10.45 -12.86 -13.97
N TYR A 704 -11.70 -13.09 -14.34
CA TYR A 704 -12.38 -12.39 -15.42
C TYR A 704 -13.43 -11.42 -14.89
N SER A 705 -13.56 -10.28 -15.57
CA SER A 705 -14.54 -9.24 -15.30
C SER A 705 -15.41 -9.02 -16.53
N ILE A 706 -16.63 -8.51 -16.32
CA ILE A 706 -17.48 -8.03 -17.43
C ILE A 706 -16.69 -6.98 -18.23
N LYS A 707 -16.63 -7.13 -19.56
CA LYS A 707 -15.95 -6.19 -20.44
C LYS A 707 -16.77 -4.90 -20.53
N ILE A 708 -16.27 -3.86 -19.89
CA ILE A 708 -16.82 -2.50 -19.98
C ILE A 708 -16.01 -1.75 -21.03
N ALA A 709 -16.67 -1.19 -22.04
CA ALA A 709 -16.02 -0.26 -22.95
C ALA A 709 -15.68 1.02 -22.17
N GLU A 710 -14.45 1.50 -22.28
CA GLU A 710 -13.95 2.62 -21.47
C GLU A 710 -13.92 3.91 -22.28
N ASN A 711 -14.56 4.97 -21.77
CA ASN A 711 -14.47 6.32 -22.31
C ASN A 711 -13.53 7.18 -21.45
N TYR A 712 -12.36 7.52 -22.00
CA TYR A 712 -11.35 8.33 -21.33
C TYR A 712 -11.60 9.81 -21.60
N ILE A 713 -11.81 10.57 -20.54
CA ILE A 713 -11.97 12.03 -20.57
C ILE A 713 -10.74 12.66 -19.94
N ARG A 714 -10.05 13.53 -20.68
CA ARG A 714 -8.90 14.25 -20.14
C ARG A 714 -9.38 15.21 -19.06
N SER A 715 -8.82 15.10 -17.87
CA SER A 715 -9.22 15.88 -16.69
C SER A 715 -8.08 16.69 -16.07
N GLY A 716 -6.85 16.53 -16.57
CA GLY A 716 -5.71 17.34 -16.15
C GLY A 716 -4.38 16.89 -16.74
N GLY A 717 -3.30 17.32 -16.08
CA GLY A 717 -1.93 17.00 -16.44
C GLY A 717 -1.42 17.67 -17.72
N THR A 718 -0.34 17.12 -18.28
CA THR A 718 0.31 17.60 -19.51
C THR A 718 0.09 16.60 -20.65
N ASP A 719 0.51 16.93 -21.87
CA ASP A 719 0.39 15.98 -23.00
C ASP A 719 1.31 14.76 -22.82
N LYS A 720 2.44 14.95 -22.13
CA LYS A 720 3.36 13.87 -21.79
C LYS A 720 2.85 13.01 -20.63
N TRP A 721 2.26 13.66 -19.62
CA TRP A 721 1.75 13.08 -18.38
C TRP A 721 0.28 13.47 -18.16
N PRO A 722 -0.66 12.86 -18.89
CA PRO A 722 -2.07 13.20 -18.81
C PRO A 722 -2.76 12.58 -17.59
N ALA A 723 -3.74 13.30 -17.04
CA ALA A 723 -4.67 12.76 -16.05
C ALA A 723 -6.04 12.48 -16.69
N TRP A 724 -6.72 11.43 -16.23
CA TRP A 724 -7.92 10.89 -16.86
C TRP A 724 -9.05 10.59 -15.88
N GLU A 725 -10.27 10.95 -16.25
CA GLU A 725 -11.49 10.33 -15.73
C GLU A 725 -11.96 9.27 -16.73
N ILE A 726 -12.45 8.13 -16.24
CA ILE A 726 -12.84 6.98 -17.07
C ILE A 726 -14.28 6.62 -16.74
N PHE A 727 -15.15 6.70 -17.76
CA PHE A 727 -16.58 6.42 -17.63
C PHE A 727 -16.99 5.22 -18.49
N PRO A 728 -18.06 4.49 -18.09
CA PRO A 728 -18.51 3.32 -18.82
C PRO A 728 -19.20 3.75 -20.13
N ALA A 729 -18.73 3.22 -21.25
CA ALA A 729 -19.32 3.37 -22.59
C ALA A 729 -20.18 2.16 -23.00
N SER A 730 -20.31 1.17 -22.13
CA SER A 730 -21.20 0.02 -22.30
C SER A 730 -21.83 -0.37 -20.96
N PRO A 731 -22.96 -1.09 -20.96
CA PRO A 731 -23.57 -1.60 -19.73
C PRO A 731 -22.63 -2.54 -18.98
N TRP A 732 -22.74 -2.53 -17.66
CA TRP A 732 -21.93 -3.34 -16.75
C TRP A 732 -22.78 -4.11 -15.72
N ASN A 733 -24.04 -3.71 -15.54
CA ASN A 733 -24.99 -4.20 -14.56
C ASN A 733 -25.65 -5.51 -15.00
N TYR A 734 -24.86 -6.58 -15.09
CA TYR A 734 -25.33 -7.90 -15.49
C TYR A 734 -25.21 -8.92 -14.35
N GLY A 735 -26.17 -9.83 -14.28
CA GLY A 735 -26.01 -11.12 -13.60
C GLY A 735 -25.72 -12.23 -14.62
N LEU A 736 -24.87 -13.19 -14.25
CA LEU A 736 -24.52 -14.31 -15.13
C LEU A 736 -25.54 -15.45 -15.03
N ILE A 737 -25.85 -16.08 -16.17
CA ILE A 737 -26.56 -17.36 -16.21
C ILE A 737 -25.51 -18.45 -16.24
N ILE A 738 -25.44 -19.25 -15.18
CA ILE A 738 -24.42 -20.28 -15.01
C ILE A 738 -25.01 -21.65 -14.69
N ASN A 739 -24.45 -22.68 -15.33
CA ASN A 739 -24.54 -24.06 -14.88
C ASN A 739 -23.52 -24.26 -13.74
N LYS A 740 -23.98 -24.31 -12.49
CA LYS A 740 -23.11 -24.48 -11.32
C LYS A 740 -22.44 -25.86 -11.27
N ASP A 741 -23.11 -26.90 -11.78
CA ASP A 741 -22.60 -28.27 -11.77
C ASP A 741 -21.54 -28.50 -12.84
N ASN A 742 -21.64 -27.79 -13.96
CA ASN A 742 -20.62 -27.77 -15.01
C ASN A 742 -20.34 -26.34 -15.50
N PRO A 743 -19.54 -25.55 -14.76
CA PRO A 743 -19.25 -24.16 -15.11
C PRO A 743 -18.73 -23.98 -16.54
N ALA A 744 -17.90 -24.90 -17.02
CA ALA A 744 -17.29 -24.82 -18.35
C ALA A 744 -18.32 -24.77 -19.49
N GLU A 745 -19.51 -25.37 -19.33
CA GLU A 745 -20.59 -25.31 -20.33
C GLU A 745 -21.22 -23.91 -20.44
N SER A 746 -21.03 -23.06 -19.44
CA SER A 746 -21.62 -21.72 -19.42
C SER A 746 -20.81 -20.70 -20.21
N PHE A 747 -19.56 -21.03 -20.58
CA PHE A 747 -18.63 -20.09 -21.20
C PHE A 747 -18.02 -20.63 -22.49
N GLU A 748 -17.92 -19.76 -23.49
CA GLU A 748 -17.08 -19.97 -24.66
C GLU A 748 -15.74 -19.25 -24.48
N VAL A 749 -14.63 -19.97 -24.58
CA VAL A 749 -13.28 -19.38 -24.53
C VAL A 749 -12.89 -18.90 -25.92
N VAL A 750 -12.79 -17.59 -26.10
CA VAL A 750 -12.41 -16.96 -27.38
C VAL A 750 -10.95 -16.53 -27.32
N LYS A 751 -10.10 -17.19 -28.13
CA LYS A 751 -8.70 -16.78 -28.34
C LYS A 751 -8.61 -15.79 -29.49
N LYS A 752 -7.92 -14.68 -29.28
CA LYS A 752 -7.61 -13.65 -30.28
C LYS A 752 -6.12 -13.70 -30.65
N GLY A 753 -5.73 -12.94 -31.67
CA GLY A 753 -4.31 -12.77 -32.00
C GLY A 753 -3.53 -12.16 -30.84
N TRP A 754 -2.28 -12.57 -30.66
CA TRP A 754 -1.38 -11.94 -29.69
C TRP A 754 -1.13 -10.47 -30.09
N PRO A 755 -1.18 -9.52 -29.15
CA PRO A 755 -0.95 -8.11 -29.47
C PRO A 755 0.47 -7.90 -30.00
N SER A 756 0.59 -7.20 -31.14
CA SER A 756 1.88 -7.00 -31.83
C SER A 756 2.90 -6.17 -31.05
N ASP A 757 2.44 -5.39 -30.07
CA ASP A 757 3.26 -4.59 -29.16
C ASP A 757 3.55 -5.32 -27.83
N ASN A 758 3.11 -6.59 -27.69
CA ASN A 758 3.21 -7.40 -26.48
C ASN A 758 2.57 -6.75 -25.24
N ALA A 759 1.54 -5.90 -25.39
CA ALA A 759 0.85 -5.25 -24.28
C ALA A 759 -0.58 -5.82 -24.07
N PRO A 760 -0.72 -6.99 -23.39
CA PRO A 760 -2.01 -7.69 -23.29
C PRO A 760 -2.97 -7.09 -22.25
N PHE A 761 -2.51 -6.20 -21.37
CA PHE A 761 -3.33 -5.60 -20.31
C PHE A 761 -4.14 -4.37 -20.75
N PHE A 762 -4.33 -4.15 -22.06
CA PHE A 762 -5.33 -3.20 -22.56
C PHE A 762 -6.67 -3.92 -22.76
N TRP A 763 -7.77 -3.32 -22.27
CA TRP A 763 -9.12 -3.93 -22.32
C TRP A 763 -9.56 -4.35 -23.74
N ASN A 764 -9.08 -3.64 -24.77
CA ASN A 764 -9.38 -3.90 -26.18
C ASN A 764 -8.31 -4.77 -26.89
N LYS A 765 -7.14 -5.02 -26.28
CA LYS A 765 -6.05 -5.84 -26.85
C LYS A 765 -5.84 -7.18 -26.16
N SER A 766 -6.53 -7.48 -25.05
CA SER A 766 -6.42 -8.77 -24.36
C SER A 766 -6.51 -9.94 -25.37
N PRO A 767 -5.56 -10.89 -25.38
CA PRO A 767 -5.52 -11.98 -26.35
C PRO A 767 -6.57 -13.07 -26.07
N ILE A 768 -7.34 -12.95 -24.99
CA ILE A 768 -8.36 -13.92 -24.60
C ILE A 768 -9.61 -13.22 -24.03
N GLU A 769 -10.77 -13.78 -24.32
CA GLU A 769 -12.09 -13.38 -23.81
C GLU A 769 -12.90 -14.62 -23.43
N LEU A 770 -13.85 -14.48 -22.52
CA LEU A 770 -14.94 -15.44 -22.32
C LEU A 770 -16.24 -14.85 -22.84
N LYS A 771 -17.07 -15.63 -23.55
CA LYS A 771 -18.47 -15.26 -23.83
C LYS A 771 -19.38 -16.04 -22.90
N VAL A 772 -20.40 -15.37 -22.36
CA VAL A 772 -21.35 -15.97 -21.40
C VAL A 772 -22.73 -15.38 -21.59
N LYS A 773 -23.77 -16.16 -21.27
CA LYS A 773 -25.15 -15.68 -21.22
C LYS A 773 -25.41 -14.94 -19.92
N ALA A 774 -26.08 -13.79 -20.01
CA ALA A 774 -26.37 -12.92 -18.88
C ALA A 774 -27.70 -12.20 -19.06
N LYS A 775 -28.26 -11.66 -17.98
CA LYS A 775 -29.39 -10.72 -18.03
C LYS A 775 -28.97 -9.43 -17.33
N ARG A 776 -29.45 -8.28 -17.84
CA ARG A 776 -29.27 -6.98 -17.16
C ARG A 776 -30.01 -6.97 -15.82
N ILE A 777 -29.52 -6.19 -14.87
CA ILE A 777 -30.16 -5.89 -13.60
C ILE A 777 -30.36 -4.38 -13.57
N PRO A 778 -31.49 -3.86 -14.09
CA PRO A 778 -31.68 -2.41 -14.28
C PRO A 778 -31.54 -1.59 -13.00
N ASN A 779 -31.89 -2.19 -11.86
CA ASN A 779 -31.84 -1.55 -10.55
C ASN A 779 -30.47 -1.60 -9.88
N TRP A 780 -29.51 -2.33 -10.45
CA TRP A 780 -28.12 -2.24 -10.05
C TRP A 780 -27.46 -1.08 -10.80
N LYS A 781 -27.34 0.06 -10.12
CA LYS A 781 -26.93 1.34 -10.72
C LYS A 781 -25.67 1.87 -10.05
N GLU A 782 -25.15 2.95 -10.62
CA GLU A 782 -24.19 3.78 -9.93
C GLU A 782 -24.96 4.60 -8.87
N ASN A 783 -24.46 4.60 -7.64
CA ASN A 783 -25.01 5.36 -6.54
C ASN A 783 -24.65 6.85 -6.66
N HIS A 784 -25.23 7.69 -5.80
CA HIS A 784 -25.02 9.14 -5.89
C HIS A 784 -23.57 9.59 -5.60
N TRP A 785 -22.76 8.76 -4.91
CA TRP A 785 -21.32 8.98 -4.70
C TRP A 785 -20.50 8.67 -5.96
N GLY A 786 -21.11 8.05 -6.96
CA GLY A 786 -20.40 7.53 -8.10
C GLY A 786 -19.63 6.25 -7.79
N LEU A 787 -20.17 5.38 -6.95
CA LEU A 787 -19.72 3.99 -6.86
C LEU A 787 -20.78 3.08 -7.46
N ILE A 788 -20.39 1.86 -7.82
CA ILE A 788 -21.37 0.81 -8.05
C ILE A 788 -22.17 0.57 -6.76
N ASP A 789 -23.50 0.44 -6.86
CA ASP A 789 -24.33 0.07 -5.70
C ASP A 789 -23.90 -1.28 -5.12
N ALA A 790 -24.03 -1.41 -3.80
CA ALA A 790 -23.67 -2.62 -3.07
C ALA A 790 -24.41 -3.85 -3.61
N LEU A 791 -23.75 -5.01 -3.55
CA LEU A 791 -24.33 -6.25 -4.02
C LEU A 791 -25.57 -6.65 -3.22
N GLN A 792 -26.50 -7.31 -3.91
CA GLN A 792 -27.65 -7.98 -3.32
C GLN A 792 -27.45 -9.50 -3.31
N PRO A 793 -28.15 -10.25 -2.43
CA PRO A 793 -28.11 -11.71 -2.38
C PRO A 793 -28.34 -12.37 -3.74
N SER A 794 -27.38 -13.19 -4.16
CA SER A 794 -27.53 -14.10 -5.31
C SER A 794 -28.18 -15.42 -4.87
N PRO A 795 -29.01 -16.07 -5.72
CA PRO A 795 -29.32 -15.66 -7.09
C PRO A 795 -30.34 -14.51 -7.18
N VAL A 796 -30.26 -13.74 -8.27
CA VAL A 796 -31.06 -12.53 -8.53
C VAL A 796 -32.07 -12.79 -9.64
N LYS A 797 -33.29 -12.25 -9.50
CA LYS A 797 -34.31 -12.22 -10.54
C LYS A 797 -34.07 -11.07 -11.52
N SER A 798 -34.19 -11.38 -12.81
CA SER A 798 -34.27 -10.38 -13.87
C SER A 798 -35.22 -10.86 -14.97
N ASP A 799 -36.12 -9.96 -15.37
CA ASP A 799 -37.05 -10.11 -16.48
C ASP A 799 -36.45 -9.63 -17.82
N GLN A 800 -35.21 -9.14 -17.80
CA GLN A 800 -34.54 -8.61 -18.98
C GLN A 800 -34.17 -9.74 -19.96
N PRO A 801 -34.08 -9.43 -21.28
CA PRO A 801 -33.68 -10.41 -22.28
C PRO A 801 -32.31 -11.02 -21.98
N VAL A 802 -32.13 -12.28 -22.38
CA VAL A 802 -30.82 -12.94 -22.31
C VAL A 802 -29.90 -12.34 -23.36
N GLU A 803 -28.76 -11.80 -22.92
CA GLU A 803 -27.69 -11.27 -23.76
C GLU A 803 -26.47 -12.20 -23.72
N THR A 804 -25.67 -12.19 -24.79
CA THR A 804 -24.32 -12.80 -24.77
C THR A 804 -23.31 -11.69 -24.56
N ILE A 805 -22.68 -11.66 -23.40
CA ILE A 805 -21.71 -10.62 -23.05
C ILE A 805 -20.28 -11.17 -23.15
N SER A 806 -19.31 -10.26 -23.16
CA SER A 806 -17.89 -10.61 -23.15
C SER A 806 -17.30 -10.33 -21.78
N MET A 807 -16.41 -11.20 -21.33
CA MET A 807 -15.58 -11.00 -20.15
C MET A 807 -14.11 -10.99 -20.55
N ILE A 808 -13.33 -10.11 -19.94
CA ILE A 808 -11.88 -9.97 -20.14
C ILE A 808 -11.14 -10.24 -18.83
N PRO A 809 -9.85 -10.60 -18.86
CA PRO A 809 -9.03 -10.67 -17.66
C PRO A 809 -9.12 -9.36 -16.86
N MET A 810 -9.27 -9.48 -15.53
CA MET A 810 -9.54 -8.37 -14.61
C MET A 810 -8.49 -7.26 -14.71
N GLY A 811 -7.20 -7.63 -14.79
CA GLY A 811 -6.10 -6.67 -14.94
C GLY A 811 -6.13 -5.87 -16.24
N ALA A 812 -6.90 -6.28 -17.25
CA ALA A 812 -7.03 -5.51 -18.48
C ALA A 812 -8.01 -4.32 -18.36
N GLY A 813 -8.94 -4.37 -17.39
CA GLY A 813 -10.00 -3.37 -17.19
C GLY A 813 -9.67 -2.36 -16.09
N ARG A 814 -9.71 -1.07 -16.42
CA ARG A 814 -9.70 0.04 -15.46
C ARG A 814 -11.08 0.26 -14.88
N LEU A 815 -12.12 -0.05 -15.66
CA LEU A 815 -13.49 -0.29 -15.20
C LEU A 815 -13.77 -1.80 -15.24
N ARG A 816 -14.42 -2.34 -14.21
CA ARG A 816 -14.60 -3.79 -14.07
C ARG A 816 -15.73 -4.14 -13.11
N VAL A 817 -16.34 -5.30 -13.33
CA VAL A 817 -17.19 -6.01 -12.36
C VAL A 817 -16.71 -7.44 -12.32
N SER A 818 -16.14 -7.85 -11.18
CA SER A 818 -15.41 -9.11 -11.01
C SER A 818 -16.05 -10.03 -9.95
N ALA A 819 -16.79 -9.44 -9.00
CA ALA A 819 -17.72 -10.15 -8.14
C ALA A 819 -19.14 -9.93 -8.69
N ILE A 820 -19.68 -10.95 -9.34
CA ILE A 820 -20.83 -10.84 -10.23
C ILE A 820 -22.00 -11.62 -9.64
N PRO A 821 -23.23 -11.06 -9.58
CA PRO A 821 -24.39 -11.82 -9.16
C PRO A 821 -24.76 -12.91 -10.17
N VAL A 822 -25.44 -13.95 -9.71
CA VAL A 822 -25.95 -15.04 -10.55
C VAL A 822 -27.44 -14.85 -10.81
N ILE A 823 -27.90 -15.03 -12.03
CA ILE A 823 -29.34 -15.03 -12.36
C ILE A 823 -29.99 -16.33 -11.92
N GLY A 824 -31.15 -16.24 -11.26
CA GLY A 824 -32.00 -17.38 -10.94
C GLY A 824 -33.46 -17.12 -11.28
N GLU A 825 -34.17 -18.20 -11.59
CA GLU A 825 -35.60 -18.18 -11.94
C GLU A 825 -36.46 -18.92 -10.90
N GLY A 826 -35.82 -19.55 -9.90
CA GLY A 826 -36.46 -20.30 -8.83
C GLY A 826 -37.05 -19.44 -7.72
N PRO A 827 -37.76 -20.06 -6.76
CA PRO A 827 -38.32 -19.37 -5.59
C PRO A 827 -37.25 -18.77 -4.66
N ASP A 828 -36.02 -19.28 -4.74
CA ASP A 828 -34.83 -18.80 -4.03
C ASP A 828 -34.18 -17.56 -4.67
N ALA A 829 -34.63 -17.14 -5.85
CA ALA A 829 -34.11 -15.95 -6.50
C ALA A 829 -34.74 -14.65 -5.95
N HIS A 830 -33.88 -13.68 -5.64
CA HIS A 830 -34.24 -12.43 -4.98
C HIS A 830 -34.47 -11.30 -6.00
N PRO A 831 -35.49 -10.45 -5.84
CA PRO A 831 -35.60 -9.22 -6.64
C PRO A 831 -34.46 -8.27 -6.29
N TRP A 832 -33.98 -7.49 -7.27
CA TRP A 832 -33.09 -6.37 -6.99
C TRP A 832 -33.94 -5.14 -6.63
N PRO A 833 -33.90 -4.65 -5.38
CA PRO A 833 -34.74 -3.53 -4.95
C PRO A 833 -34.40 -2.27 -5.74
N GLU A 834 -35.37 -1.37 -5.90
CA GLU A 834 -35.05 -0.02 -6.38
C GLU A 834 -33.99 0.59 -5.44
N PRO A 835 -33.00 1.33 -5.97
CA PRO A 835 -32.03 2.03 -5.13
C PRO A 835 -32.77 2.90 -4.12
N GLU A 836 -32.37 2.82 -2.85
CA GLU A 836 -32.89 3.74 -1.85
C GLU A 836 -32.45 5.16 -2.22
N GLU A 837 -33.41 6.06 -2.41
CA GLU A 837 -33.09 7.47 -2.59
C GLU A 837 -32.25 7.97 -1.38
N PRO A 838 -31.26 8.86 -1.58
CA PRO A 838 -30.46 9.36 -0.48
C PRO A 838 -31.32 10.07 0.57
N LEU A 839 -31.01 9.87 1.85
CA LEU A 839 -31.70 10.53 2.97
C LEU A 839 -31.23 11.98 3.19
N ALA A 840 -30.07 12.33 2.66
CA ALA A 840 -29.54 13.70 2.66
C ALA A 840 -28.66 13.93 1.43
N SER A 841 -28.39 15.19 1.08
CA SER A 841 -27.41 15.57 0.06
C SER A 841 -25.98 15.19 0.44
N PHE A 842 -25.66 15.20 1.73
CA PHE A 842 -24.39 14.78 2.30
C PHE A 842 -24.58 14.49 3.79
N MET A 843 -23.79 13.58 4.36
CA MET A 843 -23.71 13.34 5.80
C MET A 843 -22.24 13.06 6.17
N GLN A 844 -21.72 13.76 7.18
CA GLN A 844 -20.36 13.53 7.65
C GLN A 844 -20.21 12.11 8.22
N SER A 845 -19.06 11.46 7.97
CA SER A 845 -18.84 10.03 8.21
C SER A 845 -19.03 9.54 9.65
N PHE A 846 -18.97 10.43 10.63
CA PHE A 846 -19.18 10.14 12.05
C PHE A 846 -20.48 10.74 12.61
N ASN A 847 -21.32 11.36 11.77
CA ASN A 847 -22.68 11.71 12.17
C ASN A 847 -23.63 10.52 12.01
N ASP A 848 -24.73 10.58 12.74
CA ASP A 848 -25.82 9.61 12.66
C ASP A 848 -27.06 10.32 12.11
N TYR A 849 -27.65 9.78 11.04
CA TYR A 849 -28.90 10.31 10.49
C TYR A 849 -30.04 10.23 11.51
N GLU A 850 -30.06 9.19 12.35
CA GLU A 850 -31.08 9.02 13.37
C GLU A 850 -30.96 10.05 14.50
N ALA A 851 -29.83 10.74 14.63
CA ALA A 851 -29.64 11.77 15.65
C ALA A 851 -30.69 12.89 15.57
N MET A 852 -31.16 13.22 14.37
CA MET A 852 -32.20 14.25 14.21
C MET A 852 -33.57 13.81 14.75
N PHE A 853 -33.78 12.54 15.08
CA PHE A 853 -35.09 11.98 15.44
C PHE A 853 -35.07 11.19 16.76
N ASP A 854 -33.93 11.20 17.48
CA ASP A 854 -33.75 10.35 18.66
C ASP A 854 -34.35 10.94 19.94
N GLY A 855 -34.83 12.19 19.89
CA GLY A 855 -35.44 12.91 21.00
C GLY A 855 -34.43 13.38 22.05
N LYS A 856 -33.11 13.24 21.82
CA LYS A 856 -32.08 13.71 22.74
C LYS A 856 -31.85 15.20 22.53
N LEU A 857 -32.40 15.98 23.46
CA LEU A 857 -32.29 17.43 23.39
C LEU A 857 -30.88 17.90 23.82
N PRO A 858 -30.24 18.76 23.02
CA PRO A 858 -28.96 19.34 23.39
C PRO A 858 -29.10 20.32 24.56
N LYS A 859 -28.03 20.54 25.31
CA LYS A 859 -27.98 21.59 26.34
C LYS A 859 -28.13 23.00 25.71
N ASP A 860 -27.45 23.22 24.60
CA ASP A 860 -27.41 24.45 23.80
C ASP A 860 -26.96 24.08 22.37
N SER A 861 -27.04 24.99 21.41
CA SER A 861 -26.69 24.68 20.01
C SER A 861 -25.23 24.28 19.82
N ALA A 862 -24.33 24.62 20.74
CA ALA A 862 -22.91 24.25 20.68
C ALA A 862 -22.61 22.90 21.35
N ASP A 863 -23.61 22.18 21.87
CA ASP A 863 -23.43 20.94 22.60
C ASP A 863 -22.86 19.81 21.73
N ARG A 864 -21.55 19.59 21.82
CA ARG A 864 -20.83 18.55 21.07
C ARG A 864 -21.03 17.13 21.62
N GLN A 865 -21.64 16.98 22.80
CA GLN A 865 -21.82 15.66 23.43
C GLN A 865 -23.09 14.98 22.98
N THR A 866 -24.11 15.76 22.62
CA THR A 866 -25.34 15.25 22.06
C THR A 866 -25.11 14.85 20.59
N PRO A 867 -25.54 13.64 20.16
CA PRO A 867 -25.48 13.25 18.76
C PRO A 867 -26.15 14.29 17.87
N HIS A 868 -25.55 14.59 16.73
CA HIS A 868 -26.04 15.60 15.81
C HIS A 868 -25.71 15.23 14.37
N PHE A 869 -26.42 15.85 13.44
CA PHE A 869 -26.27 15.69 12.01
C PHE A 869 -25.66 16.96 11.40
N THR A 870 -24.68 16.82 10.51
CA THR A 870 -24.09 17.96 9.78
C THR A 870 -23.88 17.63 8.31
N TRP A 871 -23.92 18.68 7.48
CA TRP A 871 -23.47 18.61 6.09
C TRP A 871 -21.98 18.95 5.94
N TRP A 872 -21.16 18.74 6.99
CA TRP A 872 -19.77 19.20 6.99
C TRP A 872 -18.92 18.45 5.97
N ALA A 873 -18.55 19.16 4.92
CA ALA A 873 -17.45 18.89 4.01
C ALA A 873 -17.02 20.22 3.41
N TRP A 874 -15.72 20.43 3.18
CA TRP A 874 -15.18 21.68 2.62
C TRP A 874 -15.84 22.06 1.28
N GLU A 875 -16.25 21.07 0.49
CA GLU A 875 -16.98 21.24 -0.78
C GLU A 875 -18.43 21.74 -0.61
N ASN A 876 -19.01 21.58 0.59
CA ASN A 876 -20.38 22.01 0.88
C ASN A 876 -20.46 23.46 1.41
N PHE A 877 -19.33 24.13 1.59
CA PHE A 877 -19.31 25.47 2.20
C PHE A 877 -20.09 26.47 1.36
N GLY A 878 -21.08 27.14 1.95
CA GLY A 878 -21.92 28.09 1.24
C GLY A 878 -22.85 27.49 0.17
N THR A 879 -23.00 26.17 0.11
CA THR A 879 -23.86 25.50 -0.89
C THR A 879 -25.29 25.26 -0.38
N VAL A 880 -26.21 24.89 -1.27
CA VAL A 880 -27.55 24.42 -0.87
C VAL A 880 -27.46 22.94 -0.55
N GLN A 881 -27.99 22.55 0.60
CA GLN A 881 -27.99 21.19 1.11
C GLN A 881 -29.41 20.78 1.49
N TRP A 882 -29.68 19.49 1.60
CA TRP A 882 -31.00 19.00 1.98
C TRP A 882 -30.91 17.71 2.79
N VAL A 883 -31.96 17.47 3.58
CA VAL A 883 -32.20 16.22 4.33
C VAL A 883 -33.68 15.90 4.29
N ARG A 884 -34.03 14.62 4.24
CA ARG A 884 -35.42 14.16 4.21
C ARG A 884 -35.73 13.28 5.40
N ALA A 885 -36.96 13.33 5.88
CA ALA A 885 -37.54 12.40 6.84
C ALA A 885 -38.53 11.49 6.10
N LYS A 886 -38.45 10.18 6.34
CA LYS A 886 -39.32 9.18 5.71
C LYS A 886 -40.22 8.52 6.76
N PHE A 887 -41.52 8.47 6.49
CA PHE A 887 -42.49 7.85 7.39
C PHE A 887 -42.78 6.40 6.99
N PRO A 888 -42.95 5.46 7.94
CA PRO A 888 -43.34 4.08 7.65
C PRO A 888 -44.70 3.98 6.92
N LYS A 889 -45.59 4.95 7.15
CA LYS A 889 -46.85 5.14 6.44
C LYS A 889 -47.10 6.64 6.25
N PRO A 890 -47.76 7.06 5.16
CA PRO A 890 -48.17 8.45 5.01
C PRO A 890 -48.96 8.93 6.23
N LYS A 891 -48.67 10.14 6.69
CA LYS A 891 -49.39 10.79 7.79
C LYS A 891 -49.69 12.25 7.44
N GLU A 892 -50.68 12.81 8.11
CA GLU A 892 -50.91 14.25 8.09
C GLU A 892 -49.84 14.93 8.95
N VAL A 893 -49.25 16.00 8.44
CA VAL A 893 -48.27 16.84 9.14
C VAL A 893 -48.71 18.29 8.98
N SER A 894 -48.67 19.06 10.06
CA SER A 894 -49.06 20.47 10.05
C SER A 894 -48.04 21.41 10.70
N ALA A 895 -47.04 20.85 11.38
CA ALA A 895 -45.94 21.63 11.91
C ALA A 895 -44.63 20.83 11.99
N VAL A 896 -43.51 21.54 11.97
CA VAL A 896 -42.19 20.99 12.29
C VAL A 896 -41.44 21.92 13.24
N GLU A 897 -40.50 21.37 14.00
CA GLU A 897 -39.57 22.12 14.83
C GLU A 897 -38.15 21.66 14.56
N VAL A 898 -37.24 22.59 14.28
CA VAL A 898 -35.82 22.27 14.05
C VAL A 898 -34.95 22.94 15.11
N TYR A 899 -34.11 22.16 15.78
CA TYR A 899 -33.05 22.66 16.65
C TYR A 899 -31.73 22.58 15.86
N TRP A 900 -31.15 23.73 15.53
CA TRP A 900 -29.92 23.80 14.75
C TRP A 900 -28.69 23.49 15.62
N TYR A 901 -27.70 22.82 15.03
CA TYR A 901 -26.36 22.71 15.61
C TYR A 901 -25.52 23.90 15.12
N ASP A 902 -24.96 24.65 16.06
CA ASP A 902 -24.11 25.81 15.80
C ASP A 902 -22.89 25.74 16.71
N GLU A 903 -21.74 25.36 16.13
CA GLU A 903 -20.49 25.30 16.87
C GLU A 903 -20.04 26.67 17.35
N MET A 904 -20.47 27.74 16.68
CA MET A 904 -20.07 29.10 17.02
C MET A 904 -20.89 29.70 18.17
N ALA A 905 -21.94 29.01 18.63
CA ALA A 905 -22.79 29.50 19.72
C ALA A 905 -22.06 29.58 21.07
N ASP A 906 -20.97 28.82 21.28
CA ASP A 906 -20.10 28.92 22.45
C ASP A 906 -18.97 29.96 22.31
N GLY A 907 -18.94 30.69 21.18
CA GLY A 907 -17.88 31.65 20.84
C GLY A 907 -16.64 31.02 20.19
N SER A 908 -16.65 29.73 19.88
CA SER A 908 -15.57 29.06 19.14
C SER A 908 -15.62 29.35 17.64
N ASN A 909 -14.47 29.20 16.96
CA ASN A 909 -14.37 29.37 15.51
C ASN A 909 -14.67 28.04 14.80
N GLY A 910 -15.90 27.53 14.96
CA GLY A 910 -16.37 26.31 14.31
C GLY A 910 -16.77 26.53 12.85
N ASP A 911 -16.86 25.45 12.09
CA ASP A 911 -17.23 25.49 10.66
C ASP A 911 -18.72 25.26 10.43
N VAL A 912 -19.42 24.72 11.44
CA VAL A 912 -20.86 24.52 11.43
C VAL A 912 -21.56 25.67 12.15
N THR A 913 -22.53 26.29 11.47
CA THR A 913 -23.32 27.39 12.04
C THR A 913 -24.75 27.39 11.53
N LEU A 914 -25.58 28.29 12.06
CA LEU A 914 -26.96 28.48 11.62
C LEU A 914 -27.04 28.74 10.10
N PRO A 915 -28.03 28.15 9.40
CA PRO A 915 -28.18 28.36 7.96
C PRO A 915 -28.44 29.83 7.61
N GLU A 916 -28.24 30.18 6.33
CA GLU A 916 -28.65 31.48 5.77
C GLU A 916 -30.16 31.53 5.61
N TRP A 917 -30.75 30.46 5.09
CA TRP A 917 -32.19 30.23 5.03
C TRP A 917 -32.47 28.73 5.06
N TRP A 918 -33.69 28.36 5.42
CA TRP A 918 -34.19 27.00 5.25
C TRP A 918 -35.65 27.00 4.78
N LYS A 919 -36.06 25.88 4.17
CA LYS A 919 -37.40 25.65 3.62
C LYS A 919 -37.85 24.23 3.84
N LEU A 920 -39.16 24.01 3.91
CA LEU A 920 -39.78 22.70 4.06
C LEU A 920 -40.57 22.31 2.82
N TYR A 921 -40.36 21.06 2.39
CA TYR A 921 -41.05 20.44 1.27
C TYR A 921 -41.70 19.13 1.72
N TYR A 922 -42.80 18.76 1.07
CA TYR A 922 -43.44 17.46 1.24
C TYR A 922 -43.49 16.71 -0.10
N LYS A 923 -43.46 15.38 -0.03
CA LYS A 923 -43.48 14.52 -1.21
C LYS A 923 -44.93 14.22 -1.61
N THR A 924 -45.27 14.50 -2.86
CA THR A 924 -46.45 13.92 -3.53
C THR A 924 -46.02 12.73 -4.36
N GLU A 925 -46.94 12.01 -5.02
CA GLU A 925 -46.63 10.77 -5.77
C GLU A 925 -45.39 10.86 -6.67
N ASN A 926 -45.11 12.02 -7.30
CA ASN A 926 -43.96 12.17 -8.21
C ASN A 926 -43.12 13.45 -8.03
N GLU A 927 -43.46 14.37 -7.11
CA GLU A 927 -42.78 15.67 -7.01
C GLU A 927 -42.63 16.17 -5.55
N TRP A 928 -41.63 17.01 -5.33
CA TRP A 928 -41.46 17.74 -4.07
C TRP A 928 -42.18 19.09 -4.17
N LYS A 929 -43.09 19.38 -3.23
CA LYS A 929 -43.79 20.66 -3.14
C LYS A 929 -43.41 21.39 -1.87
N GLU A 930 -43.13 22.68 -1.98
CA GLU A 930 -42.97 23.54 -0.80
C GLU A 930 -44.29 23.59 -0.04
N VAL A 931 -44.24 23.59 1.29
CA VAL A 931 -45.46 23.73 2.11
C VAL A 931 -46.12 25.09 1.89
N THR A 932 -47.45 25.14 1.93
CA THR A 932 -48.22 26.38 1.72
C THR A 932 -48.52 27.09 3.03
N ASN A 933 -48.56 28.42 2.98
CA ASN A 933 -48.82 29.30 4.13
C ASN A 933 -47.93 29.04 5.38
N PRO A 934 -46.60 28.91 5.25
CA PRO A 934 -45.74 28.72 6.42
C PRO A 934 -45.80 29.94 7.36
N SER A 935 -45.82 29.70 8.67
CA SER A 935 -45.78 30.75 9.71
C SER A 935 -44.48 31.58 9.71
N GLY A 936 -43.51 31.18 8.90
CA GLY A 936 -42.19 31.80 8.75
C GLY A 936 -41.06 30.86 9.20
N TYR A 937 -39.96 30.85 8.45
CA TYR A 937 -38.77 30.04 8.73
C TYR A 937 -37.80 30.82 9.61
N THR A 938 -37.98 30.72 10.93
CA THR A 938 -37.09 31.36 11.91
C THR A 938 -35.75 30.62 11.97
N ILE A 939 -34.69 31.39 12.27
CA ILE A 939 -33.32 30.88 12.44
C ILE A 939 -32.76 31.56 13.69
N GLU A 940 -33.09 30.96 14.82
CA GLU A 940 -32.70 31.42 16.13
C GLU A 940 -31.90 30.34 16.83
N ASP A 941 -30.87 30.80 17.52
CA ASP A 941 -29.94 29.98 18.28
C ASP A 941 -30.55 29.50 19.60
N ASN A 942 -30.05 28.37 20.12
CA ASN A 942 -30.37 27.79 21.43
C ASN A 942 -31.86 27.47 21.67
N LYS A 943 -32.62 27.22 20.61
CA LYS A 943 -34.03 26.83 20.72
C LYS A 943 -34.54 26.12 19.47
N PHE A 944 -35.74 25.54 19.61
CA PHE A 944 -36.51 25.05 18.48
C PHE A 944 -37.05 26.19 17.61
N ASN A 945 -36.86 26.06 16.31
CA ASN A 945 -37.41 26.92 15.27
C ASN A 945 -38.66 26.24 14.70
N LYS A 946 -39.83 26.64 15.21
CA LYS A 946 -41.13 26.06 14.84
C LYS A 946 -41.70 26.72 13.59
N VAL A 947 -42.20 25.90 12.67
CA VAL A 947 -42.95 26.32 11.48
C VAL A 947 -44.25 25.55 11.43
N THR A 948 -45.38 26.25 11.40
CA THR A 948 -46.70 25.68 11.07
C THR A 948 -47.06 26.01 9.63
N PHE A 949 -47.81 25.16 8.96
CA PHE A 949 -48.22 25.32 7.56
C PHE A 949 -49.58 24.64 7.32
N ASP A 950 -50.18 24.83 6.15
CA ASP A 950 -51.41 24.11 5.80
C ASP A 950 -51.17 22.59 5.90
N PRO A 951 -52.02 21.81 6.58
CA PRO A 951 -51.79 20.37 6.77
C PRO A 951 -51.58 19.64 5.43
N VAL A 952 -50.54 18.80 5.37
CA VAL A 952 -50.22 17.97 4.21
C VAL A 952 -50.22 16.51 4.59
N TYR A 953 -50.81 15.66 3.74
CA TYR A 953 -50.76 14.22 3.90
C TYR A 953 -49.64 13.65 3.01
N THR A 954 -48.56 13.15 3.61
CA THR A 954 -47.35 12.77 2.87
C THR A 954 -46.62 11.59 3.51
N SER A 955 -45.82 10.86 2.72
CA SER A 955 -44.89 9.83 3.19
C SER A 955 -43.51 10.38 3.54
N GLU A 956 -43.16 11.59 3.08
CA GLU A 956 -41.82 12.16 3.29
C GLU A 956 -41.86 13.68 3.39
N LEU A 957 -40.97 14.23 4.23
CA LEU A 957 -40.66 15.65 4.29
C LEU A 957 -39.20 15.88 3.90
N LYS A 958 -38.88 17.06 3.37
CA LYS A 958 -37.51 17.47 3.07
C LYS A 958 -37.27 18.88 3.61
N ILE A 959 -36.23 19.03 4.42
CA ILE A 959 -35.64 20.33 4.73
C ILE A 959 -34.58 20.62 3.67
N GLU A 960 -34.65 21.81 3.08
CA GLU A 960 -33.60 22.37 2.25
C GLU A 960 -33.00 23.58 2.97
N VAL A 961 -31.68 23.64 3.04
CA VAL A 961 -30.94 24.73 3.70
C VAL A 961 -29.94 25.35 2.74
N LYS A 962 -29.74 26.66 2.87
CA LYS A 962 -28.57 27.32 2.30
C LYS A 962 -27.54 27.52 3.40
N CYS A 963 -26.37 26.90 3.22
CA CYS A 963 -25.24 27.15 4.08
C CYS A 963 -24.71 28.58 3.84
N ARG A 964 -24.22 29.23 4.90
CA ARG A 964 -23.59 30.55 4.79
C ARG A 964 -22.25 30.46 4.05
N PRO A 965 -21.80 31.52 3.34
CA PRO A 965 -20.49 31.52 2.69
C PRO A 965 -19.35 31.13 3.65
N GLY A 966 -18.54 30.15 3.25
CA GLY A 966 -17.41 29.67 4.06
C GLY A 966 -17.79 28.85 5.29
N LYS A 967 -19.05 28.43 5.44
CA LYS A 967 -19.57 27.61 6.54
C LYS A 967 -20.52 26.52 6.03
N VAL A 968 -20.86 25.59 6.91
CA VAL A 968 -21.90 24.56 6.70
C VAL A 968 -22.97 24.64 7.80
N ALA A 969 -24.10 23.94 7.62
CA ALA A 969 -25.15 23.85 8.64
C ALA A 969 -25.17 22.47 9.32
N GLY A 970 -25.87 22.37 10.44
CA GLY A 970 -26.13 21.12 11.15
C GLY A 970 -27.43 21.17 11.96
N ILE A 971 -27.96 20.00 12.30
CA ILE A 971 -29.22 19.80 13.03
C ILE A 971 -28.93 18.93 14.25
N HIS A 972 -29.38 19.37 15.42
CA HIS A 972 -29.47 18.54 16.62
C HIS A 972 -30.73 17.68 16.57
N GLU A 973 -31.89 18.30 16.40
CA GLU A 973 -33.19 17.60 16.49
C GLU A 973 -34.18 18.18 15.47
N TRP A 974 -34.99 17.31 14.87
CA TRP A 974 -36.07 17.64 13.95
C TRP A 974 -37.37 16.92 14.36
N LYS A 975 -38.28 17.68 14.98
CA LYS A 975 -39.61 17.20 15.37
C LYS A 975 -40.62 17.44 14.27
N ILE A 976 -41.54 16.49 14.11
CA ILE A 976 -42.56 16.49 13.07
C ILE A 976 -43.91 16.16 13.72
N ASP A 977 -44.75 17.19 13.86
CA ASP A 977 -46.09 17.13 14.46
C ASP A 977 -47.15 16.72 13.41
#